data_AF-A0A661SDP2-F1
#
_entry.id   AF-A0A661SDP2-F1
#
_cell.length_a   1.000
_cell.length_b   1.000
_cell.length_c   1.000
_cell.angle_alpha   90.00
_cell.angle_beta   90.00
_cell.angle_gamma   90.00
#
_symmetry.space_group_name_H-M   'P 1'
#
loop_
_entity.id
_entity.type
_entity.pdbx_description
1 polymer ?
#
loop_
_entity_poly.entity_id
_entity_poly.type
_entity_poly.pdbx_seq_one_letter_code
_entity_poly.pdbx_strand_id
1 'polypeptide(L)'
;MNAYWVEAINIMRKWHEKIPASVLFLAGKDNGIKLGMHLHFAFNLENEVIYQDAGPTLRLELFGFNVFQLNIPAQALLNAMGVTKYEINVSSIANFYSEVREFAGSNPGLSGIWKFLQSDENKDYSWSKPGTTGWEPDDEPSYTFSITSQPFIIDKDLNLRQGEISVGLTTTYPQKWNYFYNLPPFGAVVQFAAGVELGYQLKTETTTGMKVNNNALQTMFKEFKLTIEGTVGVVGKANLAFGVAGVIGTAEAALGIAVTWPYMTSPLNPQIQFPMNISLKLQSYELWEFFKQDVWEQVVFKTDNVFTGPYEVWPPKIPPNRGTMAIPDQYDDGTDNNSLVTATDLGVVAGTSTVESMTLTDINDRDYYRFRTIESAGESDKIEVLFDVTNPDVEARLIDVSGSTLRELVFADQSTGEIDLGGLPAGEYVLVVEGNEELGVGYTVSLTAPQSSKAALVASIDSDSGLAAILPGQVVDLTLTVTNAGNTASPEAESALVWSRDDKLDPGDGTLFAFMVPALESGETWSETFSIALPETVVGPVYFGFIADRRENVSEAIRSDNEALYPIEIVLPPDRCESNQNIYEAFDLGGMVDDIELPALNLASMRDADVFAFQLGETGTAEDAVQLKRADEAGSINLYLLDKEGWIVQEADVDPTTGLATLELEGVGPGQYYLQVIPEDEACFEYSLVLTSAKREKANLAVEDIRLAPEYDLLPGTDNSHAYVTVSNYGADYARSFGLELHAVSAGTDYNLGAVTVGVLAPGEKLIIDVPISVPDFTPDTEVIVRAVVDPASEVDELNETDNVGEIQALVAGTPDSLETQELANNWFIDLGVVRGTYSVDRNLHSVYDQDMMVFRMSGDGTTGDQIEVTFDDSKGDLMLGLYDRYMNSVANGEKVADGDYQISLDGVSGGQYYLVVGSLGGHYDYTLSITAPDAAGPNLGVESMQIDESQVADGNIDVTTKIANFGDTASEAFTVEYYISTGSTIDPVSDTLLKSVNMSALDAGADVTHTEALDLAAIGPGSYYLGVVVKPPDGTTEPVEGDNTARSGMVVLPQPDSLEENDSRDTASDVTLTAGHAELSGLTIHNSSDVDWFCFDLPVSGGTQDMVQLTYQS
;
A
#
# COMPACT_ATOMS: atom_id res chain seq x y z
N MET A 1 -77.15 23.54 -11.30
CA MET A 1 -78.40 23.63 -10.51
C MET A 1 -78.19 22.74 -9.29
N ASN A 2 -78.60 23.15 -8.09
CA ASN A 2 -77.88 22.76 -6.86
C ASN A 2 -78.37 21.45 -6.21
N ALA A 3 -77.43 20.55 -5.89
CA ALA A 3 -77.32 19.74 -4.68
C ALA A 3 -75.94 19.01 -4.73
N TYR A 4 -75.18 18.78 -3.65
CA TYR A 4 -75.34 19.09 -2.23
C TYR A 4 -74.11 19.84 -1.70
N TRP A 5 -74.31 20.85 -0.83
CA TRP A 5 -73.25 21.33 0.08
C TRP A 5 -73.36 20.55 1.40
N VAL A 6 -72.34 19.80 1.81
CA VAL A 6 -72.30 19.10 3.11
C VAL A 6 -71.02 19.46 3.86
N GLU A 7 -71.21 20.15 4.99
CA GLU A 7 -70.38 20.31 6.19
C GLU A 7 -68.90 20.76 6.14
N ALA A 8 -68.23 20.88 4.98
CA ALA A 8 -66.85 21.41 4.91
C ALA A 8 -66.71 22.88 5.41
N ILE A 9 -67.79 23.67 5.42
CA ILE A 9 -67.76 25.10 5.81
C ILE A 9 -67.31 25.32 7.26
N ASN A 10 -67.66 24.41 8.18
CA ASN A 10 -67.51 24.65 9.63
C ASN A 10 -66.05 24.54 10.12
N ILE A 11 -65.17 23.85 9.39
CA ILE A 11 -63.74 23.74 9.73
C ILE A 11 -63.00 25.02 9.30
N MET A 12 -63.23 25.47 8.06
CA MET A 12 -62.63 26.66 7.44
C MET A 12 -62.90 28.00 8.16
N ARG A 13 -63.80 28.03 9.16
CA ARG A 13 -64.06 29.21 9.99
C ARG A 13 -63.35 29.23 11.36
N LYS A 14 -62.63 28.16 11.73
CA LYS A 14 -61.93 28.07 13.03
C LYS A 14 -60.41 28.10 12.96
N TRP A 15 -59.79 27.90 11.80
CA TRP A 15 -58.37 28.18 11.61
C TRP A 15 -58.14 29.70 11.58
N HIS A 16 -57.77 30.24 12.74
CA HIS A 16 -57.35 31.63 12.95
C HIS A 16 -56.29 31.70 14.07
N GLU A 17 -55.29 30.83 13.98
CA GLU A 17 -54.14 30.85 14.89
C GLU A 17 -53.09 31.83 14.38
N LYS A 18 -52.54 32.62 15.31
CA LYS A 18 -51.45 33.56 15.00
C LYS A 18 -50.12 32.82 15.05
N ILE A 19 -49.19 33.23 14.20
CA ILE A 19 -47.78 32.80 14.30
C ILE A 19 -47.26 33.25 15.69
N PRO A 20 -46.52 32.41 16.44
CA PRO A 20 -45.88 32.79 17.69
C PRO A 20 -45.00 34.04 17.53
N ALA A 21 -44.85 34.83 18.60
CA ALA A 21 -44.26 36.18 18.56
C ALA A 21 -42.71 36.21 18.51
N SER A 22 -42.11 35.26 17.80
CA SER A 22 -40.69 35.10 17.52
C SER A 22 -40.58 34.34 16.20
N VAL A 23 -39.94 34.84 15.14
CA VAL A 23 -38.88 35.87 15.05
C VAL A 23 -39.33 37.10 14.21
N LEU A 24 -38.51 38.16 14.23
CA LEU A 24 -38.59 39.41 13.46
C LEU A 24 -39.62 40.46 13.96
N PHE A 25 -39.10 41.49 14.65
CA PHE A 25 -39.84 42.69 15.04
C PHE A 25 -39.92 43.71 13.90
N LEU A 26 -41.14 44.06 13.46
CA LEU A 26 -41.51 45.41 13.02
C LEU A 26 -43.03 45.60 13.11
N ALA A 27 -43.49 46.77 13.52
CA ALA A 27 -44.80 46.91 14.19
C ALA A 27 -46.02 46.99 13.27
N GLY A 28 -47.12 46.31 13.66
CA GLY A 28 -48.48 46.82 13.41
C GLY A 28 -49.53 45.84 12.86
N LYS A 29 -50.45 45.41 13.74
CA LYS A 29 -51.79 44.83 13.48
C LYS A 29 -52.02 44.14 12.12
N ASP A 30 -51.93 42.81 12.12
CA ASP A 30 -52.64 41.90 11.21
C ASP A 30 -52.54 42.29 9.72
N ASN A 31 -51.30 42.60 9.32
CA ASN A 31 -50.81 42.62 7.95
C ASN A 31 -49.91 41.39 7.76
N GLY A 32 -50.10 40.60 6.70
CA GLY A 32 -49.22 39.46 6.43
C GLY A 32 -49.72 38.47 5.38
N ILE A 33 -48.81 37.59 4.96
CA ILE A 33 -49.12 36.41 4.15
C ILE A 33 -49.74 35.35 5.07
N LYS A 34 -50.92 34.84 4.70
CA LYS A 34 -51.52 33.64 5.30
C LYS A 34 -51.54 32.52 4.26
N LEU A 35 -50.87 31.43 4.59
CA LEU A 35 -51.05 30.16 3.89
C LEU A 35 -52.33 29.48 4.40
N GLY A 36 -53.14 29.02 3.45
CA GLY A 36 -54.23 28.06 3.67
C GLY A 36 -54.23 27.07 2.49
N MET A 37 -55.30 26.31 2.31
CA MET A 37 -55.45 25.40 1.17
C MET A 37 -56.86 25.43 0.59
N HIS A 38 -57.02 24.85 -0.60
CA HIS A 38 -58.29 24.53 -1.20
C HIS A 38 -58.26 23.08 -1.73
N LEU A 39 -59.42 22.45 -1.72
CA LEU A 39 -59.67 21.12 -2.24
C LEU A 39 -61.02 21.15 -2.93
N HIS A 40 -61.08 20.71 -4.19
CA HIS A 40 -62.20 20.89 -5.08
C HIS A 40 -62.41 19.63 -5.91
N PHE A 41 -63.64 19.14 -5.95
CA PHE A 41 -64.03 17.95 -6.72
C PHE A 41 -65.26 18.28 -7.55
N ALA A 42 -65.32 17.77 -8.78
CA ALA A 42 -66.53 17.69 -9.59
C ALA A 42 -66.72 16.25 -10.08
N PHE A 43 -67.98 15.80 -10.03
CA PHE A 43 -68.39 14.45 -10.39
C PHE A 43 -69.33 14.50 -11.61
N ASN A 44 -69.36 13.44 -12.42
CA ASN A 44 -70.42 13.25 -13.43
C ASN A 44 -71.72 12.72 -12.79
N LEU A 45 -72.71 12.40 -13.62
CA LEU A 45 -74.01 11.91 -13.15
C LEU A 45 -73.98 10.42 -12.76
N GLU A 46 -72.90 9.72 -13.12
CA GLU A 46 -72.54 8.36 -12.73
C GLU A 46 -71.75 8.30 -11.39
N ASN A 47 -71.49 9.46 -10.76
CA ASN A 47 -70.68 9.67 -9.53
C ASN A 47 -69.16 9.45 -9.69
N GLU A 48 -68.63 9.42 -10.91
CA GLU A 48 -67.19 9.36 -11.18
C GLU A 48 -66.56 10.76 -11.06
N VAL A 49 -65.35 10.86 -10.51
CA VAL A 49 -64.60 12.13 -10.43
C VAL A 49 -64.13 12.53 -11.84
N ILE A 50 -64.64 13.65 -12.35
CA ILE A 50 -64.29 14.18 -13.69
C ILE A 50 -63.38 15.41 -13.64
N TYR A 51 -63.27 16.05 -12.48
CA TYR A 51 -62.28 17.10 -12.22
C TYR A 51 -61.94 17.12 -10.74
N GLN A 52 -60.66 17.30 -10.45
CA GLN A 52 -60.13 17.36 -9.11
C GLN A 52 -58.98 18.36 -9.08
N ASP A 53 -59.03 19.26 -8.10
CA ASP A 53 -58.03 20.30 -7.91
C ASP A 53 -57.75 20.45 -6.42
N ALA A 54 -56.48 20.35 -6.07
CA ALA A 54 -55.97 20.46 -4.71
C ALA A 54 -54.76 21.39 -4.76
N GLY A 55 -54.74 22.37 -3.86
CA GLY A 55 -53.75 23.42 -3.94
C GLY A 55 -53.56 24.23 -2.66
N PRO A 56 -52.37 24.78 -2.41
CA PRO A 56 -52.22 25.85 -1.44
C PRO A 56 -52.97 27.11 -1.91
N THR A 57 -53.43 27.87 -0.93
CA THR A 57 -54.15 29.13 -1.10
C THR A 57 -53.36 30.21 -0.37
N LEU A 58 -52.66 31.05 -1.13
CA LEU A 58 -51.85 32.14 -0.59
C LEU A 58 -52.74 33.39 -0.50
N ARG A 59 -53.00 33.84 0.73
CA ARG A 59 -53.78 35.06 1.00
C ARG A 59 -52.87 36.17 1.49
N LEU A 60 -53.08 37.38 0.98
CA LEU A 60 -52.54 38.59 1.55
C LEU A 60 -53.65 39.32 2.31
N GLU A 61 -53.50 39.44 3.62
CA GLU A 61 -54.34 40.31 4.43
C GLU A 61 -53.59 41.60 4.76
N LEU A 62 -54.24 42.74 4.50
CA LEU A 62 -53.78 44.06 4.93
C LEU A 62 -54.87 44.72 5.77
N PHE A 63 -54.48 45.20 6.96
CA PHE A 63 -55.36 45.81 7.96
C PHE A 63 -56.57 44.93 8.33
N GLY A 64 -56.43 43.60 8.28
CA GLY A 64 -57.51 42.63 8.51
C GLY A 64 -58.49 42.42 7.34
N PHE A 65 -58.19 42.93 6.14
CA PHE A 65 -58.93 42.64 4.91
C PHE A 65 -58.09 41.79 3.96
N ASN A 66 -58.66 40.71 3.43
CA ASN A 66 -58.07 39.95 2.33
C ASN A 66 -58.09 40.83 1.06
N VAL A 67 -56.91 41.22 0.59
CA VAL A 67 -56.72 42.07 -0.61
C VAL A 67 -56.25 41.27 -1.83
N PHE A 68 -55.79 40.03 -1.63
CA PHE A 68 -55.31 39.14 -2.68
C PHE A 68 -55.44 37.68 -2.22
N GLN A 69 -56.03 36.82 -3.06
CA GLN A 69 -56.04 35.38 -2.85
C GLN A 69 -55.63 34.68 -4.15
N LEU A 70 -54.51 33.98 -4.11
CA LEU A 70 -54.08 33.06 -5.16
C LEU A 70 -54.37 31.62 -4.72
N ASN A 71 -55.15 30.91 -5.52
CA ASN A 71 -55.25 29.46 -5.46
C ASN A 71 -54.24 28.90 -6.46
N ILE A 72 -53.23 28.15 -6.01
CA ILE A 72 -52.26 27.49 -6.88
C ILE A 72 -52.76 26.06 -7.14
N PRO A 73 -53.14 25.66 -8.37
CA PRO A 73 -53.71 24.34 -8.66
C PRO A 73 -52.61 23.27 -8.70
N ALA A 74 -52.02 22.98 -7.54
CA ALA A 74 -50.77 22.23 -7.42
C ALA A 74 -50.84 20.85 -8.06
N GLN A 75 -51.93 20.09 -7.82
CA GLN A 75 -52.08 18.77 -8.42
C GLN A 75 -52.11 18.83 -9.95
N ALA A 76 -52.75 19.86 -10.55
CA ALA A 76 -52.80 20.00 -12.00
C ALA A 76 -51.45 20.46 -12.59
N LEU A 77 -50.69 21.29 -11.86
CA LEU A 77 -49.36 21.75 -12.26
C LEU A 77 -48.35 20.58 -12.22
N LEU A 78 -48.31 19.87 -11.09
CA LEU A 78 -47.42 18.74 -10.83
C LEU A 78 -47.70 17.56 -11.77
N ASN A 79 -48.98 17.21 -11.99
CA ASN A 79 -49.35 16.18 -12.96
C ASN A 79 -48.93 16.54 -14.40
N ALA A 80 -48.95 17.83 -14.77
CA ALA A 80 -48.49 18.29 -16.09
C ALA A 80 -46.96 18.30 -16.22
N MET A 81 -46.23 18.29 -15.09
CA MET A 81 -44.77 18.13 -15.00
C MET A 81 -44.33 16.67 -14.81
N GLY A 82 -45.26 15.73 -14.64
CA GLY A 82 -44.97 14.31 -14.42
C GLY A 82 -44.46 13.94 -13.03
N VAL A 83 -44.47 14.87 -12.08
CA VAL A 83 -43.90 14.71 -10.71
C VAL A 83 -44.96 14.83 -9.62
N THR A 84 -44.66 14.37 -8.41
CA THR A 84 -45.57 14.43 -7.23
C THR A 84 -45.14 15.45 -6.17
N LYS A 85 -43.92 16.00 -6.30
CA LYS A 85 -43.32 17.04 -5.45
C LYS A 85 -42.57 18.02 -6.35
N TYR A 86 -42.52 19.29 -5.98
CA TYR A 86 -41.62 20.28 -6.57
C TYR A 86 -41.17 21.30 -5.52
N GLU A 87 -39.98 21.89 -5.70
CA GLU A 87 -39.36 22.80 -4.74
C GLU A 87 -38.84 24.06 -5.46
N ILE A 88 -38.97 25.21 -4.82
CA ILE A 88 -38.59 26.52 -5.37
C ILE A 88 -37.56 27.13 -4.41
N ASN A 89 -36.34 27.32 -4.88
CA ASN A 89 -35.25 27.93 -4.11
C ASN A 89 -35.20 29.44 -4.41
N VAL A 90 -35.12 30.29 -3.37
CA VAL A 90 -35.00 31.74 -3.52
C VAL A 90 -33.99 32.32 -2.53
N SER A 91 -33.10 33.20 -3.02
CA SER A 91 -32.11 33.93 -2.21
C SER A 91 -32.74 34.98 -1.29
N SER A 92 -33.95 35.46 -1.59
CA SER A 92 -34.74 36.20 -0.60
C SER A 92 -36.24 36.14 -0.87
N ILE A 93 -37.01 36.18 0.23
CA ILE A 93 -38.47 36.37 0.23
C ILE A 93 -38.86 37.67 -0.49
N ALA A 94 -37.99 38.69 -0.50
CA ALA A 94 -38.23 39.95 -1.20
C ALA A 94 -38.18 39.79 -2.73
N ASN A 95 -37.22 39.03 -3.27
CA ASN A 95 -37.10 38.81 -4.71
C ASN A 95 -38.28 37.96 -5.24
N PHE A 96 -38.63 36.87 -4.54
CA PHE A 96 -39.83 36.08 -4.80
C PHE A 96 -41.11 36.93 -4.85
N TYR A 97 -41.21 37.97 -4.01
CA TYR A 97 -42.33 38.90 -3.99
C TYR A 97 -42.35 39.86 -5.20
N SER A 98 -41.21 40.08 -5.86
CA SER A 98 -41.11 40.82 -7.13
C SER A 98 -41.61 39.97 -8.29
N GLU A 99 -41.04 38.77 -8.45
CA GLU A 99 -41.42 37.76 -9.46
C GLU A 99 -42.94 37.51 -9.51
N VAL A 100 -43.51 37.14 -8.35
CA VAL A 100 -44.94 36.85 -8.22
C VAL A 100 -45.82 38.08 -8.52
N ARG A 101 -45.27 39.31 -8.37
CA ARG A 101 -45.97 40.56 -8.67
C ARG A 101 -45.93 40.92 -10.16
N GLU A 102 -44.83 40.67 -10.87
CA GLU A 102 -44.80 40.82 -12.34
C GLU A 102 -45.68 39.77 -13.03
N PHE A 103 -45.67 38.53 -12.53
CA PHE A 103 -46.63 37.49 -12.91
C PHE A 103 -48.10 37.95 -12.71
N ALA A 104 -48.42 38.53 -11.55
CA ALA A 104 -49.77 39.04 -11.27
C ALA A 104 -50.19 40.22 -12.17
N GLY A 105 -49.24 40.99 -12.71
CA GLY A 105 -49.51 42.06 -13.68
C GLY A 105 -49.79 41.56 -15.11
N SER A 106 -49.34 40.35 -15.46
CA SER A 106 -49.15 39.91 -16.85
C SER A 106 -49.84 38.58 -17.16
N ASN A 107 -51.18 38.57 -17.12
CA ASN A 107 -52.01 37.38 -17.39
C ASN A 107 -52.99 37.63 -18.58
N PRO A 108 -53.44 36.60 -19.33
CA PRO A 108 -53.56 35.19 -18.90
C PRO A 108 -52.92 34.14 -19.84
N GLY A 109 -52.06 33.29 -19.29
CA GLY A 109 -51.53 32.10 -19.98
C GLY A 109 -50.44 31.41 -19.16
N LEU A 110 -50.57 30.09 -18.93
CA LEU A 110 -49.72 29.33 -18.00
C LEU A 110 -48.23 29.26 -18.40
N SER A 111 -47.88 29.66 -19.63
CA SER A 111 -46.51 29.64 -20.17
C SER A 111 -45.52 30.53 -19.42
N GLY A 112 -45.96 31.52 -18.66
CA GLY A 112 -45.08 32.37 -17.84
C GLY A 112 -44.43 31.60 -16.69
N ILE A 113 -45.24 30.91 -15.86
CA ILE A 113 -44.75 30.05 -14.78
C ILE A 113 -43.85 28.94 -15.34
N TRP A 114 -44.29 28.27 -16.42
CA TRP A 114 -43.47 27.24 -17.06
C TRP A 114 -42.09 27.73 -17.48
N LYS A 115 -41.95 28.98 -17.94
CA LYS A 115 -40.64 29.55 -18.30
C LYS A 115 -39.77 29.93 -17.11
N PHE A 116 -40.34 30.38 -15.98
CA PHE A 116 -39.57 30.66 -14.77
C PHE A 116 -39.11 29.36 -14.08
N LEU A 117 -39.97 28.33 -14.03
CA LEU A 117 -39.61 27.00 -13.53
C LEU A 117 -38.57 26.28 -14.41
N GLN A 118 -38.32 26.78 -15.62
CA GLN A 118 -37.36 26.27 -16.61
C GLN A 118 -36.23 27.26 -16.94
N SER A 119 -36.15 28.43 -16.29
CA SER A 119 -35.07 29.40 -16.57
C SER A 119 -33.82 29.07 -15.76
N ASP A 120 -32.66 29.45 -16.28
CA ASP A 120 -31.37 29.30 -15.61
C ASP A 120 -31.29 30.10 -14.28
N GLU A 121 -32.21 31.05 -14.06
CA GLU A 121 -32.35 31.82 -12.82
C GLU A 121 -32.93 30.99 -11.65
N ASN A 122 -33.56 29.85 -11.94
CA ASN A 122 -34.07 28.88 -10.96
C ASN A 122 -33.14 27.65 -10.83
N LYS A 123 -31.89 27.75 -11.31
CA LYS A 123 -30.84 26.74 -11.06
C LYS A 123 -30.26 26.88 -9.66
N ASP A 124 -29.58 25.82 -9.24
CA ASP A 124 -29.06 25.68 -7.88
C ASP A 124 -27.95 26.69 -7.57
N TYR A 125 -27.99 27.29 -6.38
CA TYR A 125 -26.99 28.25 -5.90
C TYR A 125 -25.94 27.53 -5.03
N SER A 126 -25.41 26.43 -5.55
CA SER A 126 -24.34 25.65 -4.96
C SER A 126 -22.97 26.32 -5.19
N TRP A 127 -22.64 27.25 -4.30
CA TRP A 127 -21.29 27.73 -3.94
C TRP A 127 -20.21 27.71 -5.03
N SER A 128 -20.07 28.83 -5.78
CA SER A 128 -18.86 29.12 -6.54
C SER A 128 -18.47 30.62 -6.50
N LYS A 129 -17.48 30.94 -5.66
CA LYS A 129 -16.66 32.17 -5.71
C LYS A 129 -15.24 31.84 -5.25
N PRO A 130 -14.24 31.74 -6.14
CA PRO A 130 -12.85 31.56 -5.72
C PRO A 130 -12.22 32.90 -5.29
N GLY A 131 -11.58 32.90 -4.12
CA GLY A 131 -10.46 33.80 -3.79
C GLY A 131 -10.75 35.23 -3.32
N THR A 132 -10.91 35.41 -2.00
CA THR A 132 -10.42 36.59 -1.26
C THR A 132 -9.94 36.20 0.13
N THR A 133 -8.82 36.78 0.58
CA THR A 133 -8.31 36.60 1.95
C THR A 133 -8.83 37.73 2.86
N GLY A 134 -9.77 37.42 3.76
CA GLY A 134 -10.27 38.42 4.71
C GLY A 134 -11.57 38.04 5.42
N TRP A 135 -11.98 38.89 6.35
CA TRP A 135 -13.22 38.73 7.12
C TRP A 135 -14.41 39.34 6.35
N GLU A 136 -15.07 38.53 5.52
CA GLU A 136 -16.36 38.88 4.90
C GLU A 136 -17.38 37.75 5.16
N PRO A 137 -18.44 37.99 5.96
CA PRO A 137 -19.52 37.02 6.16
C PRO A 137 -20.38 36.89 4.90
N ASP A 138 -20.53 35.67 4.37
CA ASP A 138 -21.51 35.37 3.30
C ASP A 138 -22.90 35.19 3.96
N ASP A 139 -23.49 36.32 4.36
CA ASP A 139 -24.61 36.46 5.29
C ASP A 139 -26.01 36.28 4.63
N GLU A 140 -26.10 35.70 3.42
CA GLU A 140 -27.37 35.55 2.69
C GLU A 140 -28.09 34.22 3.01
N PRO A 141 -29.23 34.23 3.75
CA PRO A 141 -29.98 33.02 4.06
C PRO A 141 -30.78 32.51 2.87
N SER A 142 -30.71 31.21 2.59
CA SER A 142 -31.49 30.58 1.53
C SER A 142 -32.87 30.12 2.03
N TYR A 143 -33.86 30.23 1.15
CA TYR A 143 -35.25 29.81 1.42
C TYR A 143 -35.72 28.82 0.36
N THR A 144 -36.08 27.61 0.78
CA THR A 144 -36.69 26.59 -0.09
C THR A 144 -38.17 26.45 0.24
N PHE A 145 -39.03 26.66 -0.76
CA PHE A 145 -40.48 26.50 -0.66
C PHE A 145 -40.91 25.25 -1.43
N SER A 146 -41.34 24.22 -0.71
CA SER A 146 -41.73 22.94 -1.29
C SER A 146 -43.23 22.77 -1.37
N ILE A 147 -43.71 22.12 -2.44
CA ILE A 147 -45.11 21.72 -2.62
C ILE A 147 -45.14 20.24 -2.98
N THR A 148 -45.77 19.43 -2.14
CA THR A 148 -46.07 18.02 -2.44
C THR A 148 -47.56 17.88 -2.71
N SER A 149 -47.94 17.16 -3.76
CA SER A 149 -49.35 16.85 -4.06
C SER A 149 -49.48 15.43 -4.61
N GLN A 150 -49.89 14.49 -3.75
CA GLN A 150 -50.33 13.16 -4.16
C GLN A 150 -51.85 13.17 -4.41
N PRO A 151 -52.34 12.65 -5.55
CA PRO A 151 -53.74 12.73 -5.91
C PRO A 151 -54.63 12.03 -4.86
N PHE A 152 -55.68 12.73 -4.42
CA PHE A 152 -56.66 12.16 -3.50
C PHE A 152 -57.51 11.12 -4.21
N ILE A 153 -57.26 9.83 -3.93
CA ILE A 153 -58.04 8.71 -4.45
C ILE A 153 -59.27 8.53 -3.57
N ILE A 154 -60.46 8.58 -4.17
CA ILE A 154 -61.75 8.35 -3.49
C ILE A 154 -62.41 7.13 -4.12
N ASP A 155 -62.87 6.17 -3.31
CA ASP A 155 -63.62 5.02 -3.82
C ASP A 155 -65.10 5.33 -4.09
N LYS A 156 -65.78 4.41 -4.79
CA LYS A 156 -67.21 4.49 -5.13
C LYS A 156 -68.16 4.66 -3.93
N ASP A 157 -67.69 4.34 -2.72
CA ASP A 157 -68.44 4.43 -1.47
C ASP A 157 -68.05 5.71 -0.67
N LEU A 158 -67.35 6.64 -1.33
CA LEU A 158 -66.86 7.95 -0.88
C LEU A 158 -65.77 7.92 0.21
N ASN A 159 -65.04 6.82 0.34
CA ASN A 159 -63.89 6.74 1.25
C ASN A 159 -62.63 7.30 0.55
N LEU A 160 -61.96 8.25 1.20
CA LEU A 160 -60.63 8.73 0.80
C LEU A 160 -59.60 7.64 1.11
N ARG A 161 -58.96 7.04 0.11
CA ARG A 161 -58.02 5.91 0.27
C ARG A 161 -56.56 6.34 0.35
N GLN A 162 -56.19 7.34 -0.45
CA GLN A 162 -54.85 7.91 -0.54
C GLN A 162 -54.98 9.39 -0.86
N GLY A 163 -53.93 10.17 -0.63
CA GLY A 163 -53.81 11.56 -1.03
C GLY A 163 -53.09 12.40 0.00
N GLU A 164 -52.31 13.36 -0.48
CA GLU A 164 -51.63 14.33 0.34
C GLU A 164 -51.56 15.64 -0.42
N ILE A 165 -51.73 16.76 0.27
CA ILE A 165 -51.15 18.01 -0.19
C ILE A 165 -50.51 18.75 0.98
N SER A 166 -49.23 19.09 0.81
CA SER A 166 -48.41 19.75 1.81
C SER A 166 -47.56 20.86 1.21
N VAL A 167 -47.25 21.84 2.05
CA VAL A 167 -46.31 22.92 1.75
C VAL A 167 -45.28 22.95 2.87
N GLY A 168 -44.00 22.86 2.49
CA GLY A 168 -42.87 23.11 3.36
C GLY A 168 -42.27 24.49 3.10
N LEU A 169 -41.79 25.13 4.16
CA LEU A 169 -40.81 26.21 4.06
C LEU A 169 -39.59 25.80 4.87
N THR A 170 -38.46 25.64 4.19
CA THR A 170 -37.14 25.47 4.79
C THR A 170 -36.38 26.78 4.68
N THR A 171 -35.79 27.23 5.78
CA THR A 171 -34.87 28.38 5.83
C THR A 171 -33.54 27.89 6.38
N THR A 172 -32.46 28.12 5.64
CA THR A 172 -31.10 27.73 6.02
C THR A 172 -30.29 28.99 6.24
N TYR A 173 -29.71 29.15 7.44
CA TYR A 173 -28.82 30.26 7.77
C TYR A 173 -27.40 29.71 8.01
N PRO A 174 -26.49 29.79 7.01
CA PRO A 174 -25.10 29.39 7.19
C PRO A 174 -24.33 30.44 8.00
N GLN A 175 -23.34 30.00 8.75
CA GLN A 175 -22.26 30.81 9.30
C GLN A 175 -20.96 30.05 9.08
N LYS A 176 -19.93 30.73 8.57
CA LYS A 176 -18.61 30.14 8.26
C LYS A 176 -17.49 30.97 8.88
N TRP A 177 -16.44 30.28 9.29
CA TRP A 177 -15.14 30.85 9.59
C TRP A 177 -14.05 30.06 8.85
N ASN A 178 -13.32 30.74 7.97
CA ASN A 178 -12.21 30.15 7.23
C ASN A 178 -10.91 30.51 7.95
N TYR A 179 -10.19 29.51 8.46
CA TYR A 179 -8.82 29.69 8.95
C TYR A 179 -7.88 28.95 8.01
N PHE A 180 -7.18 29.70 7.15
CA PHE A 180 -6.11 29.17 6.32
C PHE A 180 -4.81 29.19 7.10
N TYR A 181 -4.08 28.08 7.08
CA TYR A 181 -2.71 28.01 7.55
C TYR A 181 -1.89 27.36 6.43
N ASN A 182 -0.86 28.06 5.96
CA ASN A 182 0.09 27.44 5.04
C ASN A 182 1.02 26.57 5.89
N LEU A 183 0.90 25.24 5.74
CA LEU A 183 1.93 24.33 6.22
C LEU A 183 3.15 24.40 5.26
N PRO A 184 4.37 24.07 5.73
CA PRO A 184 5.51 23.84 4.85
C PRO A 184 5.25 22.69 3.85
N PRO A 185 5.97 22.61 2.73
CA PRO A 185 5.84 21.52 1.76
C PRO A 185 6.40 20.20 2.32
N PHE A 186 5.69 19.09 2.09
CA PHE A 186 6.20 17.75 2.37
C PHE A 186 6.47 17.04 1.05
N GLY A 187 7.76 16.92 0.71
CA GLY A 187 8.24 16.33 -0.53
C GLY A 187 8.18 17.27 -1.74
N ALA A 188 9.06 16.97 -2.71
CA ALA A 188 9.38 17.75 -3.91
C ALA A 188 8.19 18.34 -4.69
N VAL A 189 7.05 17.62 -4.72
CA VAL A 189 5.99 17.84 -5.71
C VAL A 189 4.63 18.20 -5.07
N VAL A 190 4.57 18.49 -3.75
CA VAL A 190 3.28 18.58 -3.03
C VAL A 190 3.14 19.82 -2.14
N GLN A 191 2.34 20.79 -2.61
CA GLN A 191 1.87 21.91 -1.79
C GLN A 191 0.49 21.62 -1.17
N PHE A 192 0.46 21.38 0.15
CA PHE A 192 -0.78 21.18 0.91
C PHE A 192 -1.39 22.51 1.38
N ALA A 193 -2.40 23.01 0.68
CA ALA A 193 -3.22 24.12 1.17
C ALA A 193 -4.29 23.61 2.17
N ALA A 194 -3.93 23.47 3.45
CA ALA A 194 -4.83 23.00 4.51
C ALA A 194 -5.62 24.14 5.15
N GLY A 195 -6.92 24.23 4.86
CA GLY A 195 -7.86 25.15 5.51
C GLY A 195 -8.78 24.45 6.50
N VAL A 196 -8.94 25.01 7.70
CA VAL A 196 -10.05 24.64 8.60
C VAL A 196 -11.25 25.52 8.28
N GLU A 197 -12.28 24.94 7.66
CA GLU A 197 -13.60 25.57 7.55
C GLU A 197 -14.46 25.15 8.74
N LEU A 198 -14.64 26.07 9.70
CA LEU A 198 -15.61 25.90 10.78
C LEU A 198 -16.95 26.48 10.33
N GLY A 199 -17.87 25.59 9.95
CA GLY A 199 -19.23 25.93 9.53
C GLY A 199 -20.28 25.48 10.54
N TYR A 200 -21.37 26.25 10.65
CA TYR A 200 -22.64 25.68 11.08
C TYR A 200 -23.79 26.25 10.25
N GLN A 201 -24.76 25.42 9.90
CA GLN A 201 -26.00 25.87 9.28
C GLN A 201 -27.20 25.62 10.18
N LEU A 202 -27.93 26.71 10.45
CA LEU A 202 -29.18 26.71 11.20
C LEU A 202 -30.33 26.44 10.23
N LYS A 203 -30.76 25.19 10.12
CA LYS A 203 -31.83 24.76 9.21
C LYS A 203 -33.15 24.70 9.97
N THR A 204 -34.14 25.49 9.53
CA THR A 204 -35.49 25.50 10.12
C THR A 204 -36.52 25.12 9.08
N GLU A 205 -37.17 23.98 9.29
CA GLU A 205 -38.14 23.38 8.37
C GLU A 205 -39.54 23.49 8.98
N THR A 206 -40.51 24.04 8.25
CA THR A 206 -41.90 24.18 8.70
C THR A 206 -42.87 23.64 7.65
N THR A 207 -43.47 22.50 7.92
CA THR A 207 -44.44 21.84 7.01
C THR A 207 -45.87 22.02 7.50
N THR A 208 -46.81 22.23 6.58
CA THR A 208 -48.26 22.34 6.85
C THR A 208 -49.05 21.76 5.69
N GLY A 209 -50.18 21.10 5.96
CA GLY A 209 -50.97 20.48 4.88
C GLY A 209 -52.15 19.62 5.34
N MET A 210 -52.62 18.75 4.45
CA MET A 210 -53.59 17.70 4.77
C MET A 210 -53.21 16.38 4.07
N LYS A 211 -53.32 15.28 4.81
CA LYS A 211 -53.00 13.91 4.34
C LYS A 211 -54.14 12.96 4.66
N VAL A 212 -54.39 12.00 3.78
CA VAL A 212 -55.33 10.90 4.05
C VAL A 212 -54.65 9.89 4.96
N ASN A 213 -55.29 9.61 6.10
CA ASN A 213 -54.81 8.63 7.07
C ASN A 213 -56.02 7.94 7.72
N ASN A 214 -56.02 6.60 7.75
CA ASN A 214 -57.14 5.75 8.20
C ASN A 214 -58.51 6.12 7.57
N ASN A 215 -58.52 6.22 6.23
CA ASN A 215 -59.65 6.63 5.39
C ASN A 215 -60.24 8.05 5.64
N ALA A 216 -59.57 8.88 6.45
CA ALA A 216 -60.01 10.24 6.79
C ALA A 216 -58.96 11.29 6.39
N LEU A 217 -59.40 12.49 6.00
CA LEU A 217 -58.51 13.61 5.71
C LEU A 217 -58.10 14.30 7.02
N GLN A 218 -56.83 14.20 7.38
CA GLN A 218 -56.27 14.79 8.60
C GLN A 218 -55.45 16.05 8.24
N THR A 219 -55.54 17.10 9.06
CA THR A 219 -54.66 18.26 8.96
C THR A 219 -53.30 17.94 9.56
N MET A 220 -52.24 18.12 8.78
CA MET A 220 -50.88 18.18 9.32
C MET A 220 -50.73 19.54 10.01
N PHE A 221 -50.64 19.49 11.34
CA PHE A 221 -50.28 20.64 12.16
C PHE A 221 -48.83 21.05 11.84
N LYS A 222 -48.43 22.27 12.24
CA LYS A 222 -47.09 22.77 11.97
C LYS A 222 -46.03 21.91 12.67
N GLU A 223 -45.42 21.01 11.91
CA GLU A 223 -44.16 20.38 12.29
C GLU A 223 -43.06 21.40 12.04
N PHE A 224 -42.50 21.92 13.13
CA PHE A 224 -41.30 22.77 13.13
C PHE A 224 -40.11 21.89 13.53
N LYS A 225 -39.22 21.65 12.58
CA LYS A 225 -37.96 20.95 12.81
C LYS A 225 -36.83 21.97 12.77
N LEU A 226 -36.05 22.01 13.83
CA LEU A 226 -34.79 22.75 13.90
C LEU A 226 -33.66 21.72 13.80
N THR A 227 -32.87 21.77 12.74
CA THR A 227 -31.61 21.05 12.64
C THR A 227 -30.48 22.05 12.81
N ILE A 228 -29.52 21.72 13.68
CA ILE A 228 -28.22 22.39 13.74
C ILE A 228 -27.25 21.42 13.12
N GLU A 229 -26.76 21.74 11.93
CA GLU A 229 -25.82 20.91 11.19
C GLU A 229 -24.47 21.63 11.30
N GLY A 230 -23.53 21.05 12.06
CA GLY A 230 -22.17 21.57 12.20
C GLY A 230 -21.23 20.88 11.23
N THR A 231 -20.39 21.65 10.55
CA THR A 231 -19.41 21.15 9.58
C THR A 231 -18.03 21.56 10.05
N VAL A 232 -17.15 20.57 10.29
CA VAL A 232 -15.71 20.79 10.39
C VAL A 232 -15.12 20.21 9.12
N GLY A 233 -14.85 21.06 8.13
CA GLY A 233 -14.25 20.65 6.86
C GLY A 233 -12.76 20.93 6.87
N VAL A 234 -11.93 19.90 6.64
CA VAL A 234 -10.53 20.08 6.24
C VAL A 234 -10.51 20.09 4.72
N VAL A 235 -10.53 21.28 4.13
CA VAL A 235 -10.42 21.42 2.68
C VAL A 235 -8.95 21.46 2.32
N GLY A 236 -8.44 20.32 1.84
CA GLY A 236 -7.17 20.24 1.15
C GLY A 236 -7.35 20.46 -0.35
N LYS A 237 -6.36 21.07 -0.99
CA LYS A 237 -6.09 20.88 -2.41
C LYS A 237 -4.60 20.64 -2.59
N ALA A 238 -4.26 19.50 -3.17
CA ALA A 238 -3.06 19.36 -3.97
C ALA A 238 -3.38 19.79 -5.41
N ASN A 239 -2.35 20.13 -6.18
CA ASN A 239 -2.39 20.03 -7.63
C ASN A 239 -1.08 19.34 -8.01
N LEU A 240 -1.12 18.04 -8.30
CA LEU A 240 -0.02 17.41 -9.04
C LEU A 240 -0.05 17.93 -10.49
N ALA A 241 1.09 17.87 -11.17
CA ALA A 241 1.23 18.42 -12.52
C ALA A 241 2.20 17.58 -13.37
N PHE A 242 1.89 16.29 -13.55
CA PHE A 242 2.57 15.46 -14.54
C PHE A 242 1.97 15.73 -15.93
N GLY A 243 2.83 15.92 -16.94
CA GLY A 243 2.36 16.20 -18.29
C GLY A 243 3.45 16.46 -19.33
N VAL A 244 3.75 15.45 -20.15
CA VAL A 244 4.25 15.68 -21.51
C VAL A 244 3.20 16.52 -22.27
N ALA A 245 3.65 17.43 -23.14
CA ALA A 245 2.89 18.60 -23.59
C ALA A 245 1.49 18.30 -24.21
N GLY A 246 0.44 18.36 -23.40
CA GLY A 246 -0.96 18.32 -23.85
C GLY A 246 -2.02 17.96 -22.80
N VAL A 247 -1.61 17.29 -21.71
CA VAL A 247 -2.51 16.79 -20.65
C VAL A 247 -1.92 17.15 -19.28
N ILE A 248 -2.76 17.31 -18.25
CA ILE A 248 -2.31 17.49 -16.86
C ILE A 248 -3.04 16.48 -15.96
N GLY A 249 -2.28 15.67 -15.22
CA GLY A 249 -2.78 14.80 -14.16
C GLY A 249 -2.71 15.49 -12.79
N THR A 250 -3.83 15.60 -12.08
CA THR A 250 -3.97 16.24 -10.76
C THR A 250 -4.52 15.26 -9.71
N ALA A 251 -3.87 15.12 -8.55
CA ALA A 251 -4.49 14.46 -7.40
C ALA A 251 -5.39 15.42 -6.59
N GLU A 252 -6.53 14.95 -6.11
CA GLU A 252 -7.36 15.63 -5.09
C GLU A 252 -7.51 14.72 -3.86
N ALA A 253 -7.29 15.28 -2.67
CA ALA A 253 -7.41 14.57 -1.39
C ALA A 253 -8.41 15.29 -0.47
N ALA A 254 -9.42 14.57 0.01
CA ALA A 254 -10.49 15.06 0.85
C ALA A 254 -10.49 14.37 2.22
N LEU A 255 -10.42 15.19 3.29
CA LEU A 255 -10.41 14.76 4.69
C LEU A 255 -11.70 15.22 5.38
N GLY A 256 -12.55 14.26 5.76
CA GLY A 256 -13.81 14.50 6.46
C GLY A 256 -13.74 14.13 7.93
N ILE A 257 -14.51 14.84 8.76
CA ILE A 257 -14.90 14.37 10.11
C ILE A 257 -16.42 14.23 10.12
N ALA A 258 -16.90 12.99 10.13
CA ALA A 258 -18.31 12.65 10.17
C ALA A 258 -18.73 12.27 11.60
N VAL A 259 -19.47 13.17 12.27
CA VAL A 259 -20.03 12.91 13.60
C VAL A 259 -21.51 12.57 13.46
N THR A 260 -21.83 11.28 13.44
CA THR A 260 -23.18 10.77 13.18
C THR A 260 -23.96 10.58 14.49
N TRP A 261 -25.17 11.16 14.56
CA TRP A 261 -26.05 11.13 15.74
C TRP A 261 -27.35 10.33 15.47
N PRO A 262 -27.33 8.98 15.58
CA PRO A 262 -28.47 8.13 15.27
C PRO A 262 -29.55 8.15 16.38
N TYR A 263 -30.39 9.19 16.37
CA TYR A 263 -31.54 9.43 17.28
C TYR A 263 -31.19 9.65 18.77
N MET A 264 -31.97 10.49 19.45
CA MET A 264 -31.82 10.70 20.90
C MET A 264 -32.41 9.55 21.72
N THR A 265 -31.61 8.51 21.96
CA THR A 265 -31.79 7.56 23.06
C THR A 265 -30.79 7.83 24.18
N SER A 266 -30.84 7.06 25.28
CA SER A 266 -30.02 7.27 26.47
C SER A 266 -29.46 5.94 26.99
N PRO A 267 -28.15 5.81 27.25
CA PRO A 267 -27.11 6.83 27.10
C PRO A 267 -26.89 7.26 25.64
N LEU A 268 -26.34 8.46 25.44
CA LEU A 268 -25.91 8.93 24.12
C LEU A 268 -24.58 8.25 23.77
N ASN A 269 -24.55 7.51 22.67
CA ASN A 269 -23.33 6.93 22.12
C ASN A 269 -23.11 7.49 20.70
N PRO A 270 -22.41 8.63 20.53
CA PRO A 270 -22.12 9.18 19.21
C PRO A 270 -21.16 8.25 18.46
N GLN A 271 -21.23 8.27 17.13
CA GLN A 271 -20.21 7.65 16.29
C GLN A 271 -19.40 8.74 15.62
N ILE A 272 -18.08 8.66 15.75
CA ILE A 272 -17.11 9.59 15.16
C ILE A 272 -16.35 8.77 14.13
N GLN A 273 -16.47 9.17 12.87
CA GLN A 273 -15.81 8.56 11.72
C GLN A 273 -14.95 9.64 11.05
N PHE A 274 -13.77 9.25 10.58
CA PHE A 274 -12.82 10.13 9.91
C PHE A 274 -12.62 9.65 8.46
N PRO A 275 -13.63 9.81 7.59
CA PRO A 275 -13.52 9.35 6.20
C PRO A 275 -12.48 10.15 5.43
N MET A 276 -11.66 9.45 4.65
CA MET A 276 -10.68 10.03 3.73
C MET A 276 -10.90 9.44 2.34
N ASN A 277 -10.77 10.28 1.31
CA ASN A 277 -10.70 9.85 -0.08
C ASN A 277 -9.58 10.62 -0.79
N ILE A 278 -8.72 9.92 -1.52
CA ILE A 278 -7.68 10.45 -2.39
C ILE A 278 -7.91 9.88 -3.79
N SER A 279 -8.09 10.76 -4.78
CA SER A 279 -8.26 10.40 -6.20
C SER A 279 -7.17 11.03 -7.07
N LEU A 280 -6.62 10.26 -8.01
CA LEU A 280 -5.93 10.78 -9.18
C LEU A 280 -6.97 11.17 -10.25
N LYS A 281 -6.77 12.30 -10.94
CA LYS A 281 -7.63 12.76 -12.04
C LYS A 281 -6.83 13.21 -13.24
N LEU A 282 -7.28 12.86 -14.44
CA LEU A 282 -6.69 13.33 -15.70
C LEU A 282 -7.62 14.40 -16.31
N GLN A 283 -7.10 15.60 -16.57
CA GLN A 283 -7.87 16.69 -17.17
C GLN A 283 -7.32 17.09 -18.55
N SER A 284 -8.21 17.17 -19.55
CA SER A 284 -7.88 17.67 -20.88
C SER A 284 -8.30 19.12 -21.09
N TYR A 285 -7.63 19.79 -22.03
CA TYR A 285 -7.84 21.19 -22.37
C TYR A 285 -8.29 21.32 -23.84
N GLU A 286 -9.55 21.02 -24.14
CA GLU A 286 -10.08 21.26 -25.48
C GLU A 286 -10.32 22.75 -25.76
N LEU A 287 -9.52 23.31 -26.67
CA LEU A 287 -9.76 24.54 -27.43
C LEU A 287 -10.13 25.80 -26.62
N TRP A 288 -9.09 26.61 -26.35
CA TRP A 288 -9.18 28.00 -25.84
C TRP A 288 -9.61 28.15 -24.37
N GLU A 289 -8.94 27.47 -23.44
CA GLU A 289 -8.82 27.80 -21.99
C GLU A 289 -10.12 27.89 -21.15
N PHE A 290 -11.32 27.79 -21.73
CA PHE A 290 -12.59 28.08 -21.04
C PHE A 290 -13.37 26.86 -20.54
N PHE A 291 -12.88 25.64 -20.76
CA PHE A 291 -13.46 24.41 -20.21
C PHE A 291 -12.37 23.53 -19.58
N LYS A 292 -12.67 23.01 -18.39
CA LYS A 292 -12.02 21.83 -17.81
C LYS A 292 -13.01 20.69 -17.88
N GLN A 293 -12.52 19.49 -18.20
CA GLN A 293 -13.29 18.25 -18.10
C GLN A 293 -12.39 17.18 -17.49
N ASP A 294 -12.91 16.48 -16.48
CA ASP A 294 -12.32 15.25 -15.97
C ASP A 294 -12.52 14.14 -17.02
N VAL A 295 -11.40 13.53 -17.45
CA VAL A 295 -11.36 12.51 -18.50
C VAL A 295 -11.24 11.11 -17.89
N TRP A 296 -10.60 11.03 -16.73
CA TRP A 296 -10.37 9.82 -15.93
C TRP A 296 -10.26 10.22 -14.46
N GLU A 297 -10.78 9.39 -13.56
CA GLU A 297 -10.65 9.52 -12.10
C GLU A 297 -10.42 8.12 -11.52
N GLN A 298 -9.34 7.97 -10.74
CA GLN A 298 -8.99 6.73 -10.05
C GLN A 298 -8.85 7.01 -8.56
N VAL A 299 -9.62 6.32 -7.73
CA VAL A 299 -9.49 6.37 -6.28
C VAL A 299 -8.24 5.58 -5.89
N VAL A 300 -7.27 6.24 -5.25
CA VAL A 300 -6.01 5.63 -4.77
C VAL A 300 -5.97 5.41 -3.27
N PHE A 301 -6.84 6.07 -2.52
CA PHE A 301 -7.14 5.72 -1.14
C PHE A 301 -8.58 6.08 -0.79
N LYS A 302 -9.33 5.17 -0.17
CA LYS A 302 -10.67 5.43 0.37
C LYS A 302 -10.90 4.65 1.65
N THR A 303 -11.47 5.32 2.64
CA THR A 303 -11.92 4.69 3.89
C THR A 303 -13.06 5.48 4.50
N ASP A 304 -13.99 4.78 5.14
CA ASP A 304 -15.03 5.41 5.96
C ASP A 304 -14.46 5.94 7.29
N ASN A 305 -13.30 5.44 7.75
CA ASN A 305 -12.64 5.91 8.97
C ASN A 305 -11.14 5.53 9.00
N VAL A 306 -10.24 6.53 8.93
CA VAL A 306 -8.77 6.32 8.93
C VAL A 306 -8.20 5.60 10.16
N PHE A 307 -9.01 5.34 11.19
CA PHE A 307 -8.62 4.61 12.40
C PHE A 307 -9.22 3.20 12.52
N THR A 308 -10.19 2.82 11.68
CA THR A 308 -10.88 1.51 11.81
C THR A 308 -11.16 0.81 10.48
N GLY A 309 -10.78 1.40 9.34
CA GLY A 309 -11.05 0.85 8.02
C GLY A 309 -12.55 0.76 7.66
N PRO A 310 -12.90 -0.02 6.62
CA PRO A 310 -11.97 -0.70 5.70
C PRO A 310 -11.11 0.30 4.91
N TYR A 311 -9.99 -0.16 4.35
CA TYR A 311 -9.04 0.67 3.58
C TYR A 311 -8.95 0.17 2.13
N GLU A 312 -9.57 0.88 1.21
CA GLU A 312 -9.40 0.67 -0.23
C GLU A 312 -8.17 1.46 -0.68
N VAL A 313 -7.10 0.79 -1.14
CA VAL A 313 -5.89 1.44 -1.66
C VAL A 313 -5.67 0.97 -3.10
N TRP A 314 -5.22 1.84 -4.01
CA TRP A 314 -4.88 1.46 -5.38
C TRP A 314 -3.45 1.86 -5.79
N PRO A 315 -2.58 0.89 -6.18
CA PRO A 315 -2.77 -0.55 -6.00
C PRO A 315 -2.92 -0.90 -4.49
N PRO A 316 -3.48 -2.07 -4.14
CA PRO A 316 -3.53 -2.52 -2.75
C PRO A 316 -2.12 -2.54 -2.14
N LYS A 317 -2.00 -2.13 -0.88
CA LYS A 317 -0.71 -2.04 -0.19
C LYS A 317 -0.14 -3.43 0.11
N ILE A 318 0.91 -3.80 -0.61
CA ILE A 318 1.86 -4.82 -0.14
C ILE A 318 2.62 -4.21 1.07
N PRO A 319 2.63 -4.85 2.25
CA PRO A 319 3.42 -4.39 3.39
C PRO A 319 4.92 -4.65 3.17
N PRO A 320 5.83 -3.70 3.48
CA PRO A 320 7.25 -4.02 3.52
C PRO A 320 7.55 -4.97 4.69
N ASN A 321 8.17 -6.12 4.38
CA ASN A 321 8.80 -7.05 5.31
C ASN A 321 7.92 -7.87 6.28
N ARG A 322 6.87 -8.53 5.77
CA ARG A 322 6.67 -10.00 5.88
C ARG A 322 6.00 -10.42 4.56
N GLY A 323 6.42 -11.44 3.82
CA GLY A 323 7.04 -12.70 4.26
C GLY A 323 6.05 -13.84 4.01
N THR A 324 5.79 -14.15 2.73
CA THR A 324 5.00 -15.28 2.22
C THR A 324 3.73 -15.63 3.03
N MET A 325 2.66 -14.87 2.79
CA MET A 325 1.28 -15.25 3.13
C MET A 325 0.30 -14.90 1.99
N ALA A 326 0.55 -15.48 0.82
CA ALA A 326 -0.50 -16.01 -0.05
C ALA A 326 -0.28 -17.53 -0.04
N ILE A 327 -1.34 -18.34 -0.10
CA ILE A 327 -1.20 -19.81 -0.14
C ILE A 327 -1.02 -20.23 -1.60
N PRO A 328 0.12 -20.85 -1.99
CA PRO A 328 0.37 -21.17 -3.39
C PRO A 328 -0.61 -22.22 -3.94
N ASP A 329 -1.31 -21.84 -5.01
CA ASP A 329 -2.14 -22.67 -5.87
C ASP A 329 -1.26 -23.54 -6.82
N GLN A 330 -1.86 -24.49 -7.53
CA GLN A 330 -1.15 -25.31 -8.53
C GLN A 330 -0.55 -24.54 -9.72
N TYR A 331 -0.87 -23.24 -9.90
CA TYR A 331 -0.30 -22.35 -10.91
C TYR A 331 0.72 -21.33 -10.37
N ASP A 332 0.93 -21.23 -9.06
CA ASP A 332 1.97 -20.35 -8.49
C ASP A 332 3.35 -21.01 -8.58
N ASP A 333 3.99 -20.90 -9.75
CA ASP A 333 5.32 -21.49 -10.04
C ASP A 333 6.51 -20.72 -9.45
N GLY A 334 6.24 -19.61 -8.75
CA GLY A 334 7.22 -18.74 -8.11
C GLY A 334 6.74 -17.29 -7.95
N THR A 335 5.68 -16.89 -8.65
CA THR A 335 5.00 -15.59 -8.50
C THR A 335 3.53 -15.79 -8.16
N ASP A 336 3.05 -15.05 -7.16
CA ASP A 336 1.67 -15.07 -6.67
C ASP A 336 0.70 -14.42 -7.66
N ASN A 337 -0.32 -15.13 -8.16
CA ASN A 337 -1.27 -14.58 -9.16
C ASN A 337 -2.14 -13.37 -8.69
N ASN A 338 -1.92 -12.92 -7.45
CA ASN A 338 -2.76 -12.07 -6.63
C ASN A 338 -2.81 -10.58 -7.02
N SER A 339 -2.28 -10.21 -8.19
CA SER A 339 -2.29 -8.83 -8.67
C SER A 339 -2.38 -8.73 -10.19
N LEU A 340 -2.79 -7.55 -10.69
CA LEU A 340 -2.76 -7.25 -12.13
C LEU A 340 -1.34 -7.32 -12.75
N VAL A 341 -0.28 -7.23 -11.95
CA VAL A 341 1.12 -7.31 -12.40
C VAL A 341 1.59 -8.76 -12.53
N THR A 342 1.11 -9.63 -11.64
CA THR A 342 1.49 -11.04 -11.51
C THR A 342 0.45 -12.02 -12.07
N ALA A 343 -0.59 -11.48 -12.70
CA ALA A 343 -1.72 -12.22 -13.27
C ALA A 343 -1.29 -13.41 -14.16
N THR A 344 -1.80 -14.61 -13.86
CA THR A 344 -1.53 -15.85 -14.61
C THR A 344 -1.85 -15.66 -16.09
N ASP A 345 -0.84 -15.82 -16.96
CA ASP A 345 -1.01 -15.63 -18.41
C ASP A 345 -1.54 -16.90 -19.07
N LEU A 346 -2.84 -16.92 -19.35
CA LEU A 346 -3.50 -17.97 -20.12
C LEU A 346 -3.21 -17.86 -21.62
N GLY A 347 -2.44 -16.84 -22.03
CA GLY A 347 -1.98 -16.62 -23.38
C GLY A 347 -3.11 -16.31 -24.36
N VAL A 348 -3.01 -16.87 -25.56
CA VAL A 348 -3.93 -16.59 -26.67
C VAL A 348 -5.02 -17.65 -26.71
N VAL A 349 -6.25 -17.25 -26.40
CA VAL A 349 -7.38 -18.18 -26.31
C VAL A 349 -8.28 -18.06 -27.54
N ALA A 350 -8.43 -19.16 -28.26
CA ALA A 350 -9.19 -19.24 -29.52
C ALA A 350 -10.09 -20.49 -29.53
N GLY A 351 -11.35 -20.34 -29.12
CA GLY A 351 -12.26 -21.43 -28.82
C GLY A 351 -12.39 -21.63 -27.31
N THR A 352 -12.70 -22.85 -26.86
CA THR A 352 -12.86 -23.15 -25.44
C THR A 352 -11.53 -23.56 -24.80
N SER A 353 -11.14 -22.85 -23.73
CA SER A 353 -10.11 -23.24 -22.77
C SER A 353 -10.75 -23.45 -21.39
N THR A 354 -10.08 -24.19 -20.50
CA THR A 354 -10.56 -24.44 -19.14
C THR A 354 -9.38 -24.50 -18.18
N VAL A 355 -9.50 -23.77 -17.07
CA VAL A 355 -8.60 -23.78 -15.91
C VAL A 355 -9.37 -24.47 -14.78
N GLU A 356 -8.99 -25.69 -14.44
CA GLU A 356 -9.66 -26.53 -13.43
C GLU A 356 -8.96 -26.42 -12.07
N SER A 357 -9.68 -26.62 -10.97
CA SER A 357 -9.09 -26.77 -9.61
C SER A 357 -8.32 -25.56 -9.05
N MET A 358 -8.89 -24.36 -9.21
CA MET A 358 -8.39 -23.13 -8.58
C MET A 358 -9.02 -22.94 -7.19
N THR A 359 -8.38 -22.20 -6.28
CA THR A 359 -8.93 -21.88 -4.95
C THR A 359 -8.69 -20.44 -4.52
N LEU A 360 -9.75 -19.71 -4.17
CA LEU A 360 -9.62 -18.57 -3.25
C LEU A 360 -9.40 -19.12 -1.84
N THR A 361 -8.42 -18.62 -1.09
CA THR A 361 -8.03 -19.16 0.21
C THR A 361 -8.36 -18.24 1.40
N ASP A 362 -8.30 -16.92 1.25
CA ASP A 362 -8.83 -15.95 2.24
C ASP A 362 -9.39 -14.65 1.59
N ILE A 363 -9.90 -13.72 2.41
CA ILE A 363 -10.54 -12.45 1.98
C ILE A 363 -9.60 -11.47 1.22
N ASN A 364 -8.29 -11.69 1.28
CA ASN A 364 -7.30 -10.92 0.53
C ASN A 364 -6.91 -11.61 -0.79
N ASP A 365 -7.27 -12.88 -0.95
CA ASP A 365 -6.94 -13.71 -2.10
C ASP A 365 -7.79 -13.33 -3.32
N ARG A 366 -7.13 -13.14 -4.45
CA ARG A 366 -7.70 -12.54 -5.67
C ARG A 366 -6.98 -13.03 -6.91
N ASP A 367 -7.45 -14.12 -7.51
CA ASP A 367 -6.87 -14.57 -8.77
C ASP A 367 -7.06 -13.53 -9.91
N TYR A 368 -5.95 -13.15 -10.54
CA TYR A 368 -5.97 -12.43 -11.81
C TYR A 368 -5.51 -13.37 -12.94
N TYR A 369 -6.34 -13.54 -13.98
CA TYR A 369 -6.01 -14.31 -15.18
C TYR A 369 -5.98 -13.40 -16.41
N ARG A 370 -4.80 -13.14 -16.98
CA ARG A 370 -4.68 -12.39 -18.24
C ARG A 370 -4.81 -13.32 -19.44
N PHE A 371 -5.51 -12.86 -20.48
CA PHE A 371 -5.70 -13.63 -21.71
C PHE A 371 -5.96 -12.71 -22.91
N ARG A 372 -5.64 -13.19 -24.11
CA ARG A 372 -5.78 -12.45 -25.38
C ARG A 372 -6.73 -13.16 -26.35
N THR A 373 -7.64 -12.39 -26.96
CA THR A 373 -8.57 -12.88 -28.00
C THR A 373 -8.22 -12.34 -29.39
N ILE A 374 -8.57 -13.07 -30.46
CA ILE A 374 -8.03 -12.86 -31.82
C ILE A 374 -9.03 -12.42 -32.90
N GLU A 375 -10.32 -12.34 -32.57
CA GLU A 375 -11.35 -11.71 -33.40
C GLU A 375 -12.42 -11.11 -32.47
N SER A 376 -13.26 -10.18 -32.92
CA SER A 376 -14.29 -9.58 -32.04
C SER A 376 -15.31 -10.61 -31.57
N ALA A 377 -15.61 -10.63 -30.28
CA ALA A 377 -16.44 -11.65 -29.64
C ALA A 377 -17.91 -11.59 -30.10
N GLY A 378 -18.49 -12.76 -30.39
CA GLY A 378 -19.87 -12.95 -30.81
C GLY A 378 -20.83 -13.31 -29.67
N GLU A 379 -22.12 -13.46 -30.00
CA GLU A 379 -23.21 -13.83 -29.05
C GLU A 379 -23.07 -15.27 -28.45
N SER A 380 -21.96 -15.95 -28.68
CA SER A 380 -21.62 -17.29 -28.16
C SER A 380 -20.44 -17.30 -27.19
N ASP A 381 -19.73 -16.19 -27.07
CA ASP A 381 -18.41 -16.15 -26.49
C ASP A 381 -18.51 -15.56 -25.07
N LYS A 382 -18.03 -16.30 -24.08
CA LYS A 382 -18.30 -16.06 -22.66
C LYS A 382 -17.23 -16.68 -21.76
N ILE A 383 -17.16 -16.21 -20.53
CA ILE A 383 -16.52 -16.91 -19.41
C ILE A 383 -17.62 -17.55 -18.56
N GLU A 384 -17.44 -18.81 -18.19
CA GLU A 384 -18.21 -19.50 -17.15
C GLU A 384 -17.28 -19.72 -15.95
N VAL A 385 -17.72 -19.36 -14.75
CA VAL A 385 -17.02 -19.66 -13.50
C VAL A 385 -17.92 -20.60 -12.69
N LEU A 386 -17.43 -21.81 -12.42
CA LEU A 386 -18.12 -22.85 -11.66
C LEU A 386 -17.46 -23.00 -10.30
N PHE A 387 -18.17 -22.63 -9.24
CA PHE A 387 -17.76 -22.80 -7.85
C PHE A 387 -18.21 -24.16 -7.31
N ASP A 388 -17.48 -24.72 -6.33
CA ASP A 388 -17.78 -26.01 -5.72
C ASP A 388 -18.85 -25.93 -4.60
N VAL A 389 -18.98 -24.77 -3.96
CA VAL A 389 -20.04 -24.42 -3.00
C VAL A 389 -21.30 -23.84 -3.67
N THR A 390 -22.34 -23.55 -2.88
CA THR A 390 -23.63 -23.01 -3.39
C THR A 390 -24.00 -21.69 -2.75
N ASN A 391 -24.23 -20.67 -3.58
CA ASN A 391 -24.38 -19.25 -3.26
C ASN A 391 -23.12 -18.69 -2.56
N PRO A 392 -21.93 -18.81 -3.18
CA PRO A 392 -20.70 -18.21 -2.65
C PRO A 392 -20.79 -16.69 -2.55
N ASP A 393 -20.08 -16.09 -1.60
CA ASP A 393 -19.99 -14.63 -1.39
C ASP A 393 -18.76 -14.07 -2.14
N VAL A 394 -18.79 -14.26 -3.45
CA VAL A 394 -17.70 -13.99 -4.40
C VAL A 394 -18.15 -13.05 -5.52
N GLU A 395 -17.24 -12.18 -5.94
CA GLU A 395 -17.38 -11.33 -7.11
C GLU A 395 -16.36 -11.73 -8.17
N ALA A 396 -16.72 -11.60 -9.45
CA ALA A 396 -15.74 -11.68 -10.52
C ALA A 396 -16.04 -10.62 -11.59
N ARG A 397 -15.00 -10.12 -12.23
CA ARG A 397 -15.09 -9.05 -13.23
C ARG A 397 -14.08 -9.23 -14.34
N LEU A 398 -14.49 -8.84 -15.55
CA LEU A 398 -13.58 -8.68 -16.67
C LEU A 398 -13.13 -7.22 -16.71
N ILE A 399 -11.83 -6.99 -16.56
CA ILE A 399 -11.19 -5.68 -16.71
C ILE A 399 -10.40 -5.64 -18.03
N ASP A 400 -10.17 -4.43 -18.55
CA ASP A 400 -9.13 -4.21 -19.56
C ASP A 400 -7.74 -4.03 -18.92
N VAL A 401 -6.71 -3.96 -19.76
CA VAL A 401 -5.31 -3.72 -19.34
C VAL A 401 -5.06 -2.37 -18.65
N SER A 402 -6.05 -1.48 -18.55
CA SER A 402 -5.99 -0.26 -17.73
C SER A 402 -6.58 -0.42 -16.32
N GLY A 403 -7.10 -1.62 -15.99
CA GLY A 403 -7.83 -1.90 -14.76
C GLY A 403 -9.32 -1.55 -14.81
N SER A 404 -9.86 -1.13 -15.95
CA SER A 404 -11.25 -0.66 -16.06
C SER A 404 -12.22 -1.82 -16.22
N THR A 405 -13.20 -1.95 -15.32
CA THR A 405 -14.27 -2.97 -15.40
C THR A 405 -15.10 -2.83 -16.68
N LEU A 406 -15.02 -3.83 -17.55
CA LEU A 406 -15.81 -3.97 -18.77
C LEU A 406 -17.13 -4.71 -18.53
N ARG A 407 -17.09 -5.74 -17.67
CA ARG A 407 -18.22 -6.63 -17.34
C ARG A 407 -18.07 -7.19 -15.93
N GLU A 408 -19.19 -7.56 -15.33
CA GLU A 408 -19.31 -8.19 -14.01
C GLU A 408 -19.96 -9.58 -14.17
N LEU A 409 -19.66 -10.50 -13.26
CA LEU A 409 -20.22 -11.85 -13.20
C LEU A 409 -21.73 -11.83 -12.94
N VAL A 410 -22.49 -12.60 -13.71
CA VAL A 410 -23.92 -12.80 -13.50
C VAL A 410 -24.19 -14.27 -13.18
N PHE A 411 -24.66 -14.55 -11.95
CA PHE A 411 -25.05 -15.90 -11.55
C PHE A 411 -26.21 -16.45 -12.39
N ALA A 412 -25.94 -17.51 -13.15
CA ALA A 412 -26.92 -18.24 -13.95
C ALA A 412 -27.72 -19.25 -13.08
N ASP A 413 -27.06 -19.83 -12.07
CA ASP A 413 -27.69 -20.61 -11.00
C ASP A 413 -26.98 -20.41 -9.65
N GLN A 414 -27.03 -21.40 -8.74
CA GLN A 414 -26.48 -21.27 -7.38
C GLN A 414 -24.99 -21.59 -7.29
N SER A 415 -24.34 -22.10 -8.33
CA SER A 415 -22.91 -22.44 -8.34
C SER A 415 -22.19 -21.96 -9.60
N THR A 416 -22.92 -21.42 -10.59
CA THR A 416 -22.38 -21.04 -11.90
C THR A 416 -22.61 -19.56 -12.19
N GLY A 417 -21.53 -18.80 -12.37
CA GLY A 417 -21.54 -17.44 -12.89
C GLY A 417 -21.13 -17.37 -14.36
N GLU A 418 -21.67 -16.40 -15.10
CA GLU A 418 -21.34 -16.14 -16.50
C GLU A 418 -20.92 -14.67 -16.72
N ILE A 419 -19.92 -14.45 -17.58
CA ILE A 419 -19.57 -13.13 -18.15
C ILE A 419 -19.72 -13.21 -19.68
N ASP A 420 -20.61 -12.39 -20.24
CA ASP A 420 -20.83 -12.24 -21.68
C ASP A 420 -19.74 -11.37 -22.33
N LEU A 421 -18.95 -11.95 -23.25
CA LEU A 421 -17.94 -11.23 -24.03
C LEU A 421 -18.55 -10.55 -25.27
N GLY A 422 -19.82 -10.82 -25.59
CA GLY A 422 -20.50 -10.38 -26.81
C GLY A 422 -20.29 -8.91 -27.16
N GLY A 423 -19.75 -8.68 -28.35
CA GLY A 423 -19.51 -7.34 -28.90
C GLY A 423 -18.28 -6.62 -28.35
N LEU A 424 -17.46 -7.25 -27.50
CA LEU A 424 -16.11 -6.76 -27.22
C LEU A 424 -15.24 -6.85 -28.50
N PRO A 425 -14.27 -5.94 -28.67
CA PRO A 425 -13.22 -6.12 -29.68
C PRO A 425 -12.34 -7.33 -29.30
N ALA A 426 -11.34 -7.62 -30.12
CA ALA A 426 -10.25 -8.49 -29.69
C ALA A 426 -9.05 -7.65 -29.24
N GLY A 427 -8.21 -8.26 -28.43
CA GLY A 427 -7.23 -7.59 -27.59
C GLY A 427 -6.98 -8.41 -26.32
N GLU A 428 -6.36 -7.78 -25.33
CA GLU A 428 -5.99 -8.40 -24.06
C GLU A 428 -6.94 -7.95 -22.94
N TYR A 429 -7.28 -8.91 -22.08
CA TYR A 429 -8.25 -8.77 -21.00
C TYR A 429 -7.74 -9.50 -19.76
N VAL A 430 -8.22 -9.09 -18.59
CA VAL A 430 -7.94 -9.81 -17.34
C VAL A 430 -9.25 -10.16 -16.66
N LEU A 431 -9.42 -11.43 -16.31
CA LEU A 431 -10.46 -11.87 -15.40
C LEU A 431 -9.92 -11.72 -13.97
N VAL A 432 -10.69 -11.06 -13.10
CA VAL A 432 -10.43 -11.03 -11.65
C VAL A 432 -11.52 -11.85 -10.97
N VAL A 433 -11.14 -12.70 -10.02
CA VAL A 433 -12.04 -13.44 -9.13
C VAL A 433 -11.64 -13.11 -7.69
N GLU A 434 -12.58 -12.72 -6.82
CA GLU A 434 -12.31 -12.32 -5.44
C GLU A 434 -13.50 -12.66 -4.52
N GLY A 435 -13.27 -12.79 -3.20
CA GLY A 435 -14.31 -13.25 -2.26
C GLY A 435 -14.25 -12.65 -0.85
N ASN A 436 -15.35 -12.79 -0.11
CA ASN A 436 -15.45 -12.40 1.31
C ASN A 436 -15.58 -13.62 2.26
N GLU A 437 -15.14 -14.81 1.84
CA GLU A 437 -15.34 -16.05 2.62
C GLU A 437 -14.15 -16.37 3.54
N GLU A 438 -14.44 -16.52 4.85
CA GLU A 438 -13.47 -16.76 5.92
C GLU A 438 -12.77 -18.15 5.86
N LEU A 439 -13.11 -19.01 4.89
CA LEU A 439 -12.72 -20.44 4.84
C LEU A 439 -12.38 -20.98 3.44
N GLY A 440 -12.27 -20.10 2.43
CA GLY A 440 -11.87 -20.46 1.05
C GLY A 440 -12.95 -21.14 0.18
N VAL A 441 -12.80 -21.01 -1.14
CA VAL A 441 -13.75 -21.48 -2.16
C VAL A 441 -13.01 -22.09 -3.36
N GLY A 442 -13.34 -23.34 -3.72
CA GLY A 442 -12.81 -23.99 -4.91
C GLY A 442 -13.61 -23.68 -6.17
N TYR A 443 -12.95 -23.49 -7.30
CA TYR A 443 -13.64 -23.16 -8.55
C TYR A 443 -12.90 -23.61 -9.83
N THR A 444 -13.51 -23.32 -10.97
CA THR A 444 -13.05 -23.69 -12.32
C THR A 444 -13.54 -22.66 -13.33
N VAL A 445 -12.63 -22.15 -14.17
CA VAL A 445 -12.89 -21.13 -15.20
C VAL A 445 -12.95 -21.80 -16.57
N SER A 446 -14.06 -21.63 -17.30
CA SER A 446 -14.23 -22.09 -18.68
C SER A 446 -14.46 -20.89 -19.60
N LEU A 447 -13.41 -20.52 -20.34
CA LEU A 447 -13.42 -19.40 -21.29
C LEU A 447 -13.69 -19.93 -22.70
N THR A 448 -14.81 -19.50 -23.31
CA THR A 448 -15.09 -19.69 -24.74
C THR A 448 -14.85 -18.37 -25.47
N ALA A 449 -13.73 -18.30 -26.19
CA ALA A 449 -13.25 -17.13 -26.92
C ALA A 449 -13.49 -17.25 -28.44
N PRO A 450 -13.63 -16.11 -29.17
CA PRO A 450 -13.81 -16.09 -30.61
C PRO A 450 -12.67 -16.76 -31.39
N GLN A 451 -13.02 -17.45 -32.49
CA GLN A 451 -12.08 -18.14 -33.38
C GLN A 451 -12.01 -17.48 -34.76
N SER A 452 -10.83 -17.06 -35.19
CA SER A 452 -10.67 -16.52 -36.55
C SER A 452 -10.57 -17.61 -37.62
N SER A 453 -11.13 -17.32 -38.80
CA SER A 453 -11.01 -18.15 -40.01
C SER A 453 -9.73 -17.89 -40.82
N LYS A 454 -8.94 -16.89 -40.45
CA LYS A 454 -7.64 -16.54 -41.07
C LYS A 454 -6.47 -17.12 -40.26
N ALA A 455 -5.25 -16.75 -40.63
CA ALA A 455 -4.14 -16.73 -39.68
C ALA A 455 -4.30 -15.54 -38.72
N ALA A 456 -3.70 -15.63 -37.54
CA ALA A 456 -3.56 -14.54 -36.59
C ALA A 456 -2.25 -14.80 -35.83
N LEU A 457 -1.18 -14.11 -36.22
CA LEU A 457 0.10 -14.18 -35.52
C LEU A 457 0.01 -13.33 -34.26
N VAL A 458 0.44 -13.90 -33.13
CA VAL A 458 0.58 -13.16 -31.89
C VAL A 458 2.05 -13.18 -31.47
N ALA A 459 2.63 -12.00 -31.38
CA ALA A 459 3.97 -11.77 -30.87
C ALA A 459 3.97 -11.72 -29.33
N SER A 460 5.02 -12.30 -28.75
CA SER A 460 5.49 -11.97 -27.40
C SER A 460 7.02 -11.89 -27.37
N ILE A 461 7.52 -11.16 -26.38
CA ILE A 461 8.93 -10.92 -26.11
C ILE A 461 9.10 -11.03 -24.59
N ASP A 462 10.11 -11.77 -24.16
CA ASP A 462 10.42 -11.97 -22.75
C ASP A 462 11.94 -12.06 -22.55
N SER A 463 12.39 -12.03 -21.29
CA SER A 463 13.77 -12.35 -20.91
C SER A 463 13.75 -13.45 -19.85
N ASP A 464 14.60 -14.47 -20.03
CA ASP A 464 14.70 -15.66 -19.18
C ASP A 464 15.14 -15.34 -17.72
N SER A 465 15.24 -14.06 -17.33
CA SER A 465 15.62 -13.56 -16.00
C SER A 465 14.80 -12.36 -15.51
N GLY A 466 13.70 -12.00 -16.17
CA GLY A 466 12.77 -10.94 -15.70
C GLY A 466 13.39 -9.56 -15.51
N LEU A 467 14.33 -9.15 -16.37
CA LEU A 467 15.21 -8.00 -16.14
C LEU A 467 14.53 -6.64 -16.30
N ALA A 468 14.17 -6.01 -15.17
CA ALA A 468 13.66 -4.63 -15.15
C ALA A 468 14.72 -3.56 -15.52
N ALA A 469 16.02 -3.84 -15.28
CA ALA A 469 17.12 -2.92 -15.55
C ALA A 469 18.42 -3.66 -15.91
N ILE A 470 19.30 -3.00 -16.69
CA ILE A 470 20.63 -3.49 -17.10
C ILE A 470 21.66 -2.36 -17.24
N LEU A 471 22.96 -2.70 -17.26
CA LEU A 471 24.05 -1.76 -17.52
C LEU A 471 24.24 -1.45 -19.02
N PRO A 472 24.75 -0.27 -19.41
CA PRO A 472 25.12 0.05 -20.78
C PRO A 472 26.06 -0.98 -21.41
N GLY A 473 25.71 -1.48 -22.60
CA GLY A 473 26.48 -2.51 -23.30
C GLY A 473 26.33 -3.93 -22.74
N GLN A 474 25.56 -4.15 -21.67
CA GLN A 474 25.24 -5.49 -21.16
C GLN A 474 24.52 -6.33 -22.23
N VAL A 475 24.89 -7.61 -22.28
CA VAL A 475 24.20 -8.59 -23.13
C VAL A 475 22.95 -9.10 -22.40
N VAL A 476 21.82 -9.11 -23.10
CA VAL A 476 20.55 -9.69 -22.64
C VAL A 476 20.10 -10.73 -23.65
N ASP A 477 19.72 -11.90 -23.15
CA ASP A 477 19.03 -12.92 -23.94
C ASP A 477 17.52 -12.64 -23.91
N LEU A 478 16.95 -12.38 -25.09
CA LEU A 478 15.52 -12.11 -25.28
C LEU A 478 14.87 -13.26 -26.04
N THR A 479 13.91 -13.93 -25.41
CA THR A 479 13.14 -15.03 -26.01
C THR A 479 11.96 -14.46 -26.78
N LEU A 480 12.03 -14.55 -28.12
CA LEU A 480 11.01 -14.02 -29.02
C LEU A 480 10.08 -15.15 -29.49
N THR A 481 8.77 -14.97 -29.35
CA THR A 481 7.79 -16.02 -29.62
C THR A 481 6.68 -15.52 -30.56
N VAL A 482 6.30 -16.35 -31.52
CA VAL A 482 5.19 -16.11 -32.46
C VAL A 482 4.27 -17.32 -32.50
N THR A 483 3.01 -17.14 -32.10
CA THR A 483 1.98 -18.19 -32.16
C THR A 483 0.94 -17.86 -33.23
N ASN A 484 0.66 -18.78 -34.14
CA ASN A 484 -0.46 -18.64 -35.08
C ASN A 484 -1.77 -19.19 -34.48
N ALA A 485 -2.50 -18.36 -33.75
CA ALA A 485 -3.74 -18.75 -33.09
C ALA A 485 -4.97 -18.85 -34.04
N GLY A 486 -4.82 -18.46 -35.31
CA GLY A 486 -5.88 -18.55 -36.31
C GLY A 486 -6.10 -19.96 -36.88
N ASN A 487 -7.31 -20.25 -37.41
CA ASN A 487 -7.65 -21.56 -38.02
C ASN A 487 -7.02 -21.80 -39.41
N THR A 488 -6.20 -20.90 -39.94
CA THR A 488 -5.48 -21.05 -41.21
C THR A 488 -3.99 -20.84 -41.02
N ALA A 489 -3.16 -21.67 -41.67
CA ALA A 489 -1.71 -21.55 -41.64
C ALA A 489 -1.20 -20.20 -42.21
N SER A 490 -0.17 -19.63 -41.59
CA SER A 490 0.55 -18.46 -42.09
C SER A 490 1.55 -18.85 -43.20
N PRO A 491 1.90 -17.93 -44.12
CA PRO A 491 3.12 -18.04 -44.91
C PRO A 491 4.34 -17.65 -44.07
N GLU A 492 5.55 -17.81 -44.62
CA GLU A 492 6.78 -17.23 -44.04
C GLU A 492 6.66 -15.69 -43.95
N ALA A 493 7.10 -15.12 -42.83
CA ALA A 493 7.01 -13.69 -42.51
C ALA A 493 8.39 -13.08 -42.27
N GLU A 494 8.58 -11.81 -42.64
CA GLU A 494 9.81 -11.07 -42.32
C GLU A 494 9.59 -10.30 -41.02
N SER A 495 10.26 -10.74 -39.96
CA SER A 495 10.12 -10.25 -38.60
C SER A 495 11.31 -9.36 -38.22
N ALA A 496 11.20 -8.55 -37.17
CA ALA A 496 12.33 -7.77 -36.68
C ALA A 496 12.27 -7.50 -35.19
N LEU A 497 13.45 -7.38 -34.59
CA LEU A 497 13.66 -6.83 -33.27
C LEU A 497 14.18 -5.38 -33.42
N VAL A 498 13.55 -4.45 -32.71
CA VAL A 498 13.86 -3.02 -32.68
C VAL A 498 14.02 -2.55 -31.24
N TRP A 499 14.47 -1.31 -31.04
CA TRP A 499 14.30 -0.60 -29.78
C TRP A 499 13.74 0.80 -30.03
N SER A 500 12.84 1.23 -29.13
CA SER A 500 12.23 2.56 -29.09
C SER A 500 12.56 3.28 -27.78
N ARG A 501 12.32 4.58 -27.76
CA ARG A 501 12.29 5.45 -26.58
C ARG A 501 10.86 5.68 -26.04
N ASP A 502 9.84 5.21 -26.74
CA ASP A 502 8.44 5.31 -26.32
C ASP A 502 7.67 3.99 -26.54
N ASP A 503 6.40 4.00 -26.16
CA ASP A 503 5.46 2.88 -26.17
C ASP A 503 4.93 2.52 -27.57
N LYS A 504 5.56 2.99 -28.66
CA LYS A 504 5.05 2.84 -30.03
C LYS A 504 6.15 2.35 -30.97
N LEU A 505 5.82 1.34 -31.77
CA LEU A 505 6.73 0.84 -32.80
C LEU A 505 6.49 1.58 -34.12
N ASP A 506 7.54 2.27 -34.60
CA ASP A 506 7.48 3.31 -35.62
C ASP A 506 8.67 3.19 -36.61
N PRO A 507 8.54 3.61 -37.88
CA PRO A 507 9.65 3.59 -38.84
C PRO A 507 10.91 4.41 -38.46
N GLY A 508 10.88 5.19 -37.39
CA GLY A 508 12.03 5.88 -36.78
C GLY A 508 12.90 5.01 -35.87
N ASP A 509 12.41 3.84 -35.43
CA ASP A 509 13.04 3.03 -34.39
C ASP A 509 14.39 2.41 -34.75
N GLY A 510 15.18 2.17 -33.71
CA GLY A 510 16.45 1.48 -33.79
C GLY A 510 16.28 -0.01 -34.09
N THR A 511 16.19 -0.40 -35.35
CA THR A 511 16.23 -1.83 -35.73
C THR A 511 17.55 -2.46 -35.30
N LEU A 512 17.51 -3.45 -34.39
CA LEU A 512 18.68 -4.28 -34.08
C LEU A 512 18.96 -5.22 -35.26
N PHE A 513 17.99 -6.04 -35.65
CA PHE A 513 18.08 -6.92 -36.82
C PHE A 513 16.69 -7.32 -37.34
N ALA A 514 16.68 -7.99 -38.50
CA ALA A 514 15.49 -8.58 -39.10
C ALA A 514 15.79 -10.02 -39.54
N PHE A 515 14.78 -10.88 -39.45
CA PHE A 515 14.88 -12.33 -39.66
C PHE A 515 13.60 -12.87 -40.33
N MET A 516 13.53 -14.19 -40.53
CA MET A 516 12.38 -14.85 -41.15
C MET A 516 11.76 -15.85 -40.18
N VAL A 517 10.53 -15.61 -39.75
CA VAL A 517 9.71 -16.62 -39.06
C VAL A 517 9.14 -17.58 -40.12
N PRO A 518 9.21 -18.91 -39.91
CA PRO A 518 8.70 -19.88 -40.86
C PRO A 518 7.16 -19.80 -41.01
N ALA A 519 6.63 -20.44 -42.05
CA ALA A 519 5.19 -20.69 -42.14
C ALA A 519 4.73 -21.55 -40.95
N LEU A 520 3.71 -21.10 -40.23
CA LEU A 520 3.16 -21.76 -39.03
C LEU A 520 1.77 -22.32 -39.35
N GLU A 521 1.55 -23.60 -39.09
CA GLU A 521 0.21 -24.21 -39.12
C GLU A 521 -0.70 -23.61 -38.02
N SER A 522 -1.98 -23.97 -38.02
CA SER A 522 -2.93 -23.50 -37.00
C SER A 522 -2.59 -24.07 -35.63
N GLY A 523 -2.40 -23.19 -34.64
CA GLY A 523 -1.95 -23.53 -33.30
C GLY A 523 -0.44 -23.86 -33.19
N GLU A 524 0.35 -23.57 -34.22
CA GLU A 524 1.80 -23.73 -34.17
C GLU A 524 2.49 -22.48 -33.62
N THR A 525 3.47 -22.70 -32.74
CA THR A 525 4.29 -21.66 -32.11
C THR A 525 5.74 -21.83 -32.54
N TRP A 526 6.36 -20.74 -32.99
CA TRP A 526 7.81 -20.61 -33.14
C TRP A 526 8.35 -19.77 -31.98
N SER A 527 9.52 -20.14 -31.48
CA SER A 527 10.23 -19.40 -30.42
C SER A 527 11.74 -19.54 -30.63
N GLU A 528 12.50 -18.46 -30.48
CA GLU A 528 13.97 -18.42 -30.59
C GLU A 528 14.53 -17.29 -29.70
N THR A 529 15.59 -17.61 -28.95
CA THR A 529 16.26 -16.67 -28.02
C THR A 529 17.42 -15.97 -28.70
N PHE A 530 17.52 -14.64 -28.52
CA PHE A 530 18.54 -13.81 -29.15
C PHE A 530 19.31 -12.98 -28.12
N SER A 531 20.62 -13.21 -28.03
CA SER A 531 21.55 -12.37 -27.29
C SER A 531 21.73 -11.02 -28.00
N ILE A 532 21.32 -9.93 -27.36
CA ILE A 532 21.47 -8.55 -27.86
C ILE A 532 22.20 -7.67 -26.85
N ALA A 533 22.69 -6.53 -27.30
CA ALA A 533 23.17 -5.45 -26.44
C ALA A 533 22.84 -4.11 -27.10
N LEU A 534 22.46 -3.10 -26.30
CA LEU A 534 22.38 -1.72 -26.76
C LEU A 534 23.77 -1.06 -26.72
N PRO A 535 24.01 0.00 -27.52
CA PRO A 535 25.27 0.74 -27.44
C PRO A 535 25.51 1.29 -26.03
N GLU A 536 26.77 1.30 -25.59
CA GLU A 536 27.25 1.87 -24.30
C GLU A 536 26.85 3.34 -24.07
N THR A 537 26.34 4.03 -25.10
CA THR A 537 25.86 5.42 -25.04
C THR A 537 24.34 5.55 -24.84
N VAL A 538 23.64 4.46 -24.52
CA VAL A 538 22.20 4.46 -24.18
C VAL A 538 22.06 4.31 -22.68
N VAL A 539 21.35 5.23 -22.04
CA VAL A 539 20.99 5.27 -20.60
C VAL A 539 19.53 5.66 -20.44
N GLY A 540 18.91 5.36 -19.29
CA GLY A 540 17.49 5.62 -19.00
C GLY A 540 16.52 4.64 -19.69
N PRO A 541 15.22 4.94 -19.73
CA PRO A 541 14.17 4.01 -20.17
C PRO A 541 14.19 3.75 -21.68
N VAL A 542 14.02 2.50 -22.07
CA VAL A 542 13.85 2.06 -23.47
C VAL A 542 12.83 0.91 -23.53
N TYR A 543 12.35 0.63 -24.73
CA TYR A 543 11.56 -0.57 -25.00
C TYR A 543 12.26 -1.43 -26.06
N PHE A 544 12.41 -2.73 -25.82
CA PHE A 544 12.67 -3.68 -26.90
C PHE A 544 11.35 -4.00 -27.60
N GLY A 545 11.29 -3.79 -28.90
CA GLY A 545 10.10 -4.00 -29.72
C GLY A 545 10.25 -5.19 -30.65
N PHE A 546 9.35 -6.16 -30.58
CA PHE A 546 9.29 -7.28 -31.52
C PHE A 546 8.12 -7.14 -32.49
N ILE A 547 8.38 -7.29 -33.79
CA ILE A 547 7.40 -7.17 -34.87
C ILE A 547 7.39 -8.47 -35.69
N ALA A 548 6.31 -9.26 -35.63
CA ALA A 548 6.20 -10.59 -36.23
C ALA A 548 6.07 -10.57 -37.76
N ASP A 549 5.27 -9.67 -38.35
CA ASP A 549 5.18 -9.46 -39.81
C ASP A 549 5.38 -7.98 -40.16
N ARG A 550 6.66 -7.55 -40.16
CA ARG A 550 7.09 -6.18 -40.49
C ARG A 550 6.75 -5.76 -41.92
N ARG A 551 6.28 -6.68 -42.78
CA ARG A 551 5.97 -6.42 -44.18
C ARG A 551 4.48 -6.42 -44.49
N GLU A 552 3.62 -6.69 -43.51
CA GLU A 552 2.17 -6.80 -43.71
C GLU A 552 1.80 -7.83 -44.82
N ASN A 553 2.63 -8.85 -45.01
CA ASN A 553 2.44 -9.90 -46.02
C ASN A 553 1.36 -10.92 -45.62
N VAL A 554 1.12 -11.12 -44.32
CA VAL A 554 0.13 -12.08 -43.81
C VAL A 554 -1.27 -11.45 -43.86
N SER A 555 -2.26 -12.29 -44.19
CA SER A 555 -3.66 -11.90 -44.42
C SER A 555 -4.53 -12.22 -43.20
N GLU A 556 -4.45 -11.36 -42.20
CA GLU A 556 -4.87 -11.65 -40.82
C GLU A 556 -6.19 -11.00 -40.42
N ALA A 557 -6.73 -11.39 -39.26
CA ALA A 557 -7.91 -10.77 -38.67
C ALA A 557 -7.58 -9.41 -38.04
N ILE A 558 -6.49 -9.39 -37.26
CA ILE A 558 -5.97 -8.27 -36.49
C ILE A 558 -4.47 -8.15 -36.85
N ARG A 559 -3.83 -7.06 -36.42
CA ARG A 559 -2.39 -6.79 -36.63
C ARG A 559 -1.69 -6.08 -35.47
N SER A 560 -2.42 -5.55 -34.49
CA SER A 560 -1.85 -5.00 -33.25
C SER A 560 -1.32 -6.09 -32.30
N ASP A 561 -1.64 -7.35 -32.60
CA ASP A 561 -1.11 -8.58 -32.03
C ASP A 561 0.23 -9.01 -32.66
N ASN A 562 0.62 -8.45 -33.82
CA ASN A 562 1.93 -8.69 -34.43
C ASN A 562 3.07 -7.92 -33.74
N GLU A 563 2.77 -7.06 -32.78
CA GLU A 563 3.72 -6.17 -32.10
C GLU A 563 3.73 -6.46 -30.59
N ALA A 564 4.91 -6.51 -30.00
CA ALA A 564 5.10 -6.72 -28.57
C ALA A 564 6.26 -5.86 -28.04
N LEU A 565 6.15 -5.43 -26.79
CA LEU A 565 7.08 -4.50 -26.12
C LEU A 565 7.60 -5.10 -24.82
N TYR A 566 8.90 -4.98 -24.59
CA TYR A 566 9.55 -5.27 -23.31
C TYR A 566 10.16 -3.97 -22.75
N PRO A 567 9.58 -3.37 -21.69
CA PRO A 567 10.15 -2.17 -21.06
C PRO A 567 11.39 -2.53 -20.24
N ILE A 568 12.45 -1.73 -20.34
CA ILE A 568 13.68 -1.93 -19.56
C ILE A 568 14.39 -0.59 -19.33
N GLU A 569 15.05 -0.44 -18.18
CA GLU A 569 15.89 0.73 -17.90
C GLU A 569 17.37 0.42 -18.10
N ILE A 570 18.12 1.31 -18.75
CA ILE A 570 19.56 1.18 -18.90
C ILE A 570 20.25 2.07 -17.85
N VAL A 571 20.63 1.47 -16.73
CA VAL A 571 21.08 2.16 -15.51
C VAL A 571 22.60 2.29 -15.44
N LEU A 572 23.10 3.35 -14.78
CA LEU A 572 24.54 3.45 -14.50
C LEU A 572 24.92 2.48 -13.35
N PRO A 573 26.22 2.16 -13.15
CA PRO A 573 26.66 1.48 -11.94
C PRO A 573 26.42 2.36 -10.70
N PRO A 574 25.97 1.79 -9.56
CA PRO A 574 25.89 2.53 -8.29
C PRO A 574 27.23 3.17 -7.92
N ASP A 575 27.20 4.34 -7.26
CA ASP A 575 28.43 4.99 -6.80
C ASP A 575 28.91 4.50 -5.41
N ARG A 576 29.85 5.22 -4.80
CA ARG A 576 30.48 4.88 -3.51
C ARG A 576 29.62 5.21 -2.28
N CYS A 577 28.56 6.01 -2.43
CA CYS A 577 27.69 6.45 -1.36
C CYS A 577 26.44 5.58 -1.21
N GLU A 578 26.13 4.78 -2.23
CA GLU A 578 25.05 3.78 -2.23
C GLU A 578 25.31 2.61 -1.25
N SER A 579 24.30 2.03 -0.62
CA SER A 579 22.86 2.37 -0.69
C SER A 579 22.52 3.62 0.12
N ASN A 580 21.93 4.66 -0.48
CA ASN A 580 21.56 5.92 0.18
C ASN A 580 20.14 6.42 -0.15
N GLN A 581 19.25 5.53 -0.60
CA GLN A 581 17.97 5.82 -1.27
C GLN A 581 16.91 6.56 -0.42
N ASN A 582 17.12 6.71 0.89
CA ASN A 582 16.17 7.34 1.81
C ASN A 582 16.83 7.81 3.12
N ILE A 583 16.10 8.57 3.95
CA ILE A 583 16.61 9.15 5.20
C ILE A 583 17.15 8.14 6.23
N TYR A 584 16.76 6.86 6.18
CA TYR A 584 17.27 5.82 7.08
C TYR A 584 18.56 5.16 6.57
N GLU A 585 18.83 5.29 5.27
CA GLU A 585 20.04 4.81 4.58
C GLU A 585 21.02 5.97 4.27
N ALA A 586 20.66 7.21 4.64
CA ALA A 586 21.34 8.41 4.20
C ALA A 586 22.84 8.41 4.53
N PHE A 587 23.66 8.71 3.52
CA PHE A 587 25.12 8.71 3.64
C PHE A 587 25.60 9.85 4.55
N ASP A 588 26.19 9.51 5.70
CA ASP A 588 26.58 10.47 6.73
C ASP A 588 27.85 11.26 6.36
N LEU A 589 27.68 12.55 6.11
CA LEU A 589 28.75 13.52 5.87
C LEU A 589 29.39 14.04 7.18
N GLY A 590 28.77 13.77 8.32
CA GLY A 590 29.19 14.25 9.62
C GLY A 590 28.91 15.74 9.84
N GLY A 591 29.83 16.41 10.54
CA GLY A 591 29.69 17.81 10.94
C GLY A 591 30.18 18.79 9.88
N MET A 592 29.32 19.74 9.49
CA MET A 592 29.65 20.79 8.53
C MET A 592 30.50 21.88 9.21
N VAL A 593 31.83 21.65 9.29
CA VAL A 593 32.80 22.50 10.00
C VAL A 593 33.93 23.08 9.13
N ASP A 594 34.22 22.41 8.01
CA ASP A 594 35.12 22.76 6.90
C ASP A 594 34.43 22.27 5.60
N ASP A 595 34.94 22.63 4.42
CA ASP A 595 34.34 22.28 3.12
C ASP A 595 34.34 20.77 2.82
N ILE A 596 33.24 20.25 2.25
CA ILE A 596 33.06 18.83 1.87
C ILE A 596 32.86 18.74 0.36
N GLU A 597 33.74 18.04 -0.36
CA GLU A 597 33.65 17.80 -1.81
C GLU A 597 33.42 16.31 -2.11
N LEU A 598 32.31 15.99 -2.79
CA LEU A 598 31.99 14.66 -3.31
C LEU A 598 31.91 14.71 -4.85
N PRO A 599 33.03 14.50 -5.56
CA PRO A 599 33.06 14.39 -7.02
C PRO A 599 32.54 13.03 -7.50
N ALA A 600 32.10 12.92 -8.76
CA ALA A 600 31.72 11.64 -9.39
C ALA A 600 30.77 10.81 -8.50
N LEU A 601 29.62 11.41 -8.21
CA LEU A 601 28.40 10.72 -7.77
C LEU A 601 27.52 10.47 -9.01
N ASN A 602 26.48 9.63 -8.93
CA ASN A 602 25.51 9.53 -10.02
C ASN A 602 24.11 9.09 -9.55
N LEU A 603 23.07 9.61 -10.22
CA LEU A 603 21.74 9.01 -10.18
C LEU A 603 21.69 7.93 -11.26
N ALA A 604 21.70 6.68 -10.83
CA ALA A 604 21.82 5.49 -11.65
C ALA A 604 20.54 5.13 -12.40
N SER A 605 19.38 5.49 -11.86
CA SER A 605 18.03 5.19 -12.38
C SER A 605 17.12 6.42 -12.25
N MET A 606 16.03 6.48 -13.02
CA MET A 606 14.91 7.42 -12.77
C MET A 606 14.20 7.18 -11.43
N ARG A 607 14.47 6.04 -10.76
CA ARG A 607 13.94 5.68 -9.44
C ARG A 607 14.91 5.97 -8.30
N ASP A 608 16.14 6.37 -8.64
CA ASP A 608 17.22 6.65 -7.70
C ASP A 608 16.98 7.95 -6.93
N ALA A 609 17.46 8.02 -5.70
CA ALA A 609 17.25 9.12 -4.78
C ALA A 609 18.36 9.25 -3.73
N ASP A 610 19.53 9.78 -4.10
CA ASP A 610 20.61 10.01 -3.14
C ASP A 610 20.15 10.86 -1.94
N VAL A 611 20.32 10.34 -0.72
CA VAL A 611 20.16 11.10 0.52
C VAL A 611 21.47 11.17 1.30
N PHE A 612 21.87 12.37 1.70
CA PHE A 612 23.08 12.63 2.50
C PHE A 612 22.70 13.28 3.83
N ALA A 613 23.17 12.74 4.96
CA ALA A 613 22.95 13.32 6.29
C ALA A 613 24.09 14.27 6.68
N PHE A 614 23.80 15.37 7.36
CA PHE A 614 24.84 16.23 7.96
C PHE A 614 24.34 16.99 9.20
N GLN A 615 25.27 17.32 10.11
CA GLN A 615 25.01 18.17 11.28
C GLN A 615 25.52 19.60 11.03
N LEU A 616 24.64 20.59 11.21
CA LEU A 616 25.00 22.00 11.20
C LEU A 616 25.14 22.50 12.66
N GLY A 617 26.37 22.73 13.13
CA GLY A 617 26.64 23.03 14.55
C GLY A 617 26.34 24.47 15.02
N GLU A 618 26.23 25.43 14.11
CA GLU A 618 25.82 26.82 14.43
C GLU A 618 24.88 27.32 13.32
N THR A 619 23.99 28.28 13.63
CA THR A 619 23.10 28.90 12.63
C THR A 619 23.88 29.29 11.36
N GLY A 620 23.42 28.81 10.21
CA GLY A 620 24.10 28.97 8.93
C GLY A 620 24.27 30.43 8.53
N THR A 621 25.34 30.70 7.80
CA THR A 621 25.80 32.04 7.40
C THR A 621 25.83 32.18 5.87
N ALA A 622 26.13 33.38 5.36
CA ALA A 622 26.40 33.60 3.94
C ALA A 622 27.76 33.04 3.43
N GLU A 623 28.44 32.20 4.24
CA GLU A 623 29.55 31.35 3.80
C GLU A 623 29.16 29.85 3.78
N ASP A 624 27.96 29.49 4.29
CA ASP A 624 27.43 28.13 4.29
C ASP A 624 26.47 27.90 3.12
N ALA A 625 26.84 27.02 2.17
CA ALA A 625 26.03 26.74 0.99
C ALA A 625 26.27 25.34 0.44
N VAL A 626 25.25 24.78 -0.21
CA VAL A 626 25.32 23.51 -0.94
C VAL A 626 25.25 23.79 -2.43
N GLN A 627 26.16 23.21 -3.21
CA GLN A 627 26.15 23.26 -4.66
C GLN A 627 26.20 21.84 -5.24
N LEU A 628 25.29 21.54 -6.16
CA LEU A 628 25.29 20.29 -6.90
C LEU A 628 25.40 20.62 -8.39
N LYS A 629 26.36 19.99 -9.08
CA LYS A 629 26.56 20.20 -10.52
C LYS A 629 26.59 18.88 -11.29
N ARG A 630 25.74 18.75 -12.32
CA ARG A 630 25.76 17.65 -13.30
C ARG A 630 27.05 17.66 -14.15
N ALA A 631 27.53 16.49 -14.53
CA ALA A 631 28.75 16.31 -15.32
C ALA A 631 28.59 16.67 -16.81
N ASP A 632 27.36 16.63 -17.33
CA ASP A 632 26.99 17.00 -18.70
C ASP A 632 26.86 18.53 -18.94
N GLU A 633 26.90 19.32 -17.87
CA GLU A 633 26.68 20.77 -17.82
C GLU A 633 25.31 21.24 -18.38
N ALA A 634 24.28 20.38 -18.37
CA ALA A 634 22.94 20.73 -18.90
C ALA A 634 21.82 19.88 -18.29
N GLY A 635 20.59 20.41 -18.26
CA GLY A 635 19.43 19.73 -17.66
C GLY A 635 19.19 20.16 -16.21
N SER A 636 17.96 19.97 -15.74
CA SER A 636 17.57 20.30 -14.36
C SER A 636 18.01 19.22 -13.37
N ILE A 637 17.86 19.47 -12.07
CA ILE A 637 17.94 18.45 -11.03
C ILE A 637 17.24 18.95 -9.78
N ASN A 638 16.49 18.08 -9.11
CA ASN A 638 15.83 18.39 -7.86
C ASN A 638 16.81 18.21 -6.68
N LEU A 639 17.03 19.26 -5.89
CA LEU A 639 17.83 19.24 -4.67
C LEU A 639 17.08 19.92 -3.53
N TYR A 640 16.87 19.19 -2.44
CA TYR A 640 16.15 19.65 -1.25
C TYR A 640 16.99 19.55 0.02
N LEU A 641 16.80 20.51 0.92
CA LEU A 641 17.20 20.43 2.32
C LEU A 641 15.99 19.94 3.12
N LEU A 642 16.12 18.78 3.77
CA LEU A 642 15.15 18.21 4.70
C LEU A 642 15.61 18.43 6.15
N ASP A 643 14.67 18.65 7.07
CA ASP A 643 14.97 18.54 8.51
C ASP A 643 15.07 17.07 8.96
N LYS A 644 15.42 16.86 10.23
CA LYS A 644 15.58 15.52 10.82
C LYS A 644 14.31 14.64 10.78
N GLU A 645 13.12 15.25 10.62
CA GLU A 645 11.84 14.57 10.46
C GLU A 645 11.46 14.33 8.97
N GLY A 646 12.34 14.70 8.03
CA GLY A 646 12.15 14.52 6.59
C GLY A 646 11.32 15.61 5.90
N TRP A 647 11.07 16.75 6.57
CA TRP A 647 10.24 17.84 6.04
C TRP A 647 11.10 18.83 5.25
N ILE A 648 10.62 19.27 4.07
CA ILE A 648 11.39 20.21 3.23
C ILE A 648 11.47 21.57 3.93
N VAL A 649 12.70 21.92 4.28
CA VAL A 649 13.09 23.24 4.79
C VAL A 649 13.31 24.19 3.62
N GLN A 650 13.97 23.72 2.57
CA GLN A 650 14.36 24.53 1.42
C GLN A 650 14.53 23.71 0.14
N GLU A 651 14.28 24.35 -1.00
CA GLU A 651 14.50 23.87 -2.36
C GLU A 651 15.63 24.71 -3.00
N ALA A 652 16.47 24.08 -3.83
CA ALA A 652 17.58 24.76 -4.49
C ALA A 652 17.13 25.69 -5.64
N ASP A 653 17.92 26.73 -5.93
CA ASP A 653 17.79 27.49 -7.19
C ASP A 653 18.56 26.73 -8.29
N VAL A 654 17.91 26.45 -9.42
CA VAL A 654 18.40 25.53 -10.47
C VAL A 654 18.57 26.26 -11.80
N ASP A 655 19.79 26.21 -12.35
CA ASP A 655 20.09 26.64 -13.72
C ASP A 655 20.24 25.43 -14.66
N PRO A 656 19.17 25.01 -15.37
CA PRO A 656 19.23 23.89 -16.31
C PRO A 656 20.04 24.20 -17.58
N THR A 657 20.58 25.42 -17.73
CA THR A 657 21.51 25.77 -18.82
C THR A 657 22.99 25.58 -18.46
N THR A 658 23.29 25.25 -17.19
CA THR A 658 24.64 24.88 -16.71
C THR A 658 24.67 23.59 -15.87
N GLY A 659 23.50 22.99 -15.59
CA GLY A 659 23.38 21.78 -14.78
C GLY A 659 23.69 22.01 -13.31
N LEU A 660 23.48 23.23 -12.80
CA LEU A 660 23.85 23.66 -11.45
C LEU A 660 22.61 23.91 -10.60
N ALA A 661 22.51 23.23 -9.46
CA ALA A 661 21.63 23.57 -8.35
C ALA A 661 22.43 24.22 -7.21
N THR A 662 21.86 25.20 -6.51
CA THR A 662 22.51 25.86 -5.36
C THR A 662 21.50 26.18 -4.26
N LEU A 663 21.87 25.86 -3.02
CA LEU A 663 21.05 26.01 -1.82
C LEU A 663 21.87 26.74 -0.74
N GLU A 664 21.59 28.03 -0.55
CA GLU A 664 22.21 28.88 0.46
C GLU A 664 21.66 28.53 1.87
N LEU A 665 22.52 28.41 2.88
CA LEU A 665 22.12 28.04 4.26
C LEU A 665 22.03 29.23 5.23
N GLU A 666 22.14 30.48 4.75
CA GLU A 666 22.09 31.68 5.62
C GLU A 666 20.78 31.76 6.42
N GLY A 667 20.89 31.58 7.74
CA GLY A 667 19.76 31.62 8.68
C GLY A 667 19.10 30.27 8.99
N VAL A 668 19.56 29.16 8.39
CA VAL A 668 19.17 27.80 8.81
C VAL A 668 19.63 27.56 10.25
N GLY A 669 18.81 26.91 11.08
CA GLY A 669 19.12 26.66 12.49
C GLY A 669 20.23 25.61 12.67
N PRO A 670 20.86 25.50 13.85
CA PRO A 670 21.70 24.36 14.16
C PRO A 670 20.84 23.10 14.35
N GLY A 671 21.37 21.94 13.96
CA GLY A 671 20.70 20.64 14.04
C GLY A 671 21.10 19.68 12.93
N GLN A 672 20.43 18.54 12.89
CA GLN A 672 20.60 17.51 11.85
C GLN A 672 19.70 17.83 10.66
N TYR A 673 20.26 17.71 9.46
CA TYR A 673 19.58 17.91 8.18
C TYR A 673 19.95 16.79 7.20
N TYR A 674 19.10 16.58 6.20
CA TYR A 674 19.41 15.74 5.05
C TYR A 674 19.40 16.56 3.76
N LEU A 675 20.26 16.21 2.81
CA LEU A 675 20.16 16.64 1.42
C LEU A 675 19.55 15.50 0.62
N GLN A 676 18.43 15.73 -0.04
CA GLN A 676 17.84 14.78 -0.98
C GLN A 676 18.06 15.27 -2.41
N VAL A 677 18.65 14.41 -3.24
CA VAL A 677 18.78 14.56 -4.68
C VAL A 677 17.83 13.57 -5.34
N ILE A 678 17.04 14.01 -6.33
CA ILE A 678 16.22 13.12 -7.16
C ILE A 678 16.26 13.59 -8.63
N PRO A 679 16.04 12.69 -9.61
CA PRO A 679 15.94 13.10 -11.02
C PRO A 679 14.76 14.05 -11.25
N GLU A 680 14.87 14.89 -12.29
CA GLU A 680 13.78 15.70 -12.85
C GLU A 680 13.49 15.32 -14.31
N ASP A 681 14.53 14.92 -15.05
CA ASP A 681 14.49 14.40 -16.41
C ASP A 681 14.62 12.86 -16.47
N GLU A 682 14.17 12.28 -17.59
CA GLU A 682 14.10 10.82 -17.83
C GLU A 682 15.49 10.18 -18.13
N ALA A 683 16.57 10.68 -17.52
CA ALA A 683 17.94 10.30 -17.85
C ALA A 683 18.80 10.12 -16.60
N CYS A 684 19.52 9.00 -16.54
CA CYS A 684 20.57 8.75 -15.56
C CYS A 684 21.78 9.64 -15.85
N PHE A 685 22.41 10.25 -14.83
CA PHE A 685 23.57 11.14 -15.02
C PHE A 685 24.53 11.17 -13.84
N GLU A 686 25.80 11.44 -14.14
CA GLU A 686 26.83 11.74 -13.15
C GLU A 686 26.73 13.20 -12.66
N TYR A 687 27.09 13.44 -11.40
CA TYR A 687 27.17 14.77 -10.80
C TYR A 687 28.30 14.90 -9.76
N SER A 688 28.46 16.09 -9.19
CA SER A 688 29.32 16.37 -8.04
C SER A 688 28.58 17.24 -7.02
N LEU A 689 28.66 16.88 -5.75
CA LEU A 689 28.10 17.61 -4.61
C LEU A 689 29.21 18.32 -3.84
N VAL A 690 29.00 19.58 -3.45
CA VAL A 690 29.93 20.38 -2.65
C VAL A 690 29.16 21.12 -1.57
N LEU A 691 29.55 20.94 -0.30
CA LEU A 691 29.08 21.75 0.82
C LEU A 691 30.23 22.71 1.18
N THR A 692 30.04 24.00 0.95
CA THR A 692 30.96 25.05 1.41
C THR A 692 30.55 25.45 2.83
N SER A 693 31.50 25.49 3.77
CA SER A 693 31.23 25.71 5.19
C SER A 693 31.88 26.98 5.72
N ALA A 694 31.15 27.75 6.52
CA ALA A 694 31.77 28.68 7.45
C ALA A 694 32.67 27.91 8.42
N LYS A 695 33.83 28.48 8.76
CA LYS A 695 34.80 27.75 9.58
C LYS A 695 34.36 27.68 11.05
N ARG A 696 34.13 26.46 11.55
CA ARG A 696 33.76 26.18 12.95
C ARG A 696 34.95 25.56 13.70
N GLU A 697 35.34 26.12 14.85
CA GLU A 697 36.61 25.77 15.55
C GLU A 697 36.44 25.10 16.94
N LYS A 698 35.25 24.54 17.25
CA LYS A 698 34.95 23.89 18.55
C LYS A 698 34.52 22.42 18.40
N ALA A 699 34.33 21.72 19.51
CA ALA A 699 33.60 20.45 19.59
C ALA A 699 32.08 20.66 19.39
N ASN A 700 31.34 19.57 19.14
CA ASN A 700 29.88 19.54 19.16
C ASN A 700 29.41 18.12 19.48
N LEU A 701 29.28 17.83 20.77
CA LEU A 701 28.71 16.57 21.23
C LEU A 701 27.23 16.47 20.81
N ALA A 702 26.78 15.25 20.54
CA ALA A 702 25.39 14.95 20.20
C ALA A 702 25.03 13.54 20.69
N VAL A 703 23.77 13.34 21.11
CA VAL A 703 23.23 11.99 21.35
C VAL A 703 22.48 11.54 20.10
N GLU A 704 22.92 10.46 19.48
CA GLU A 704 22.27 9.88 18.29
C GLU A 704 21.14 8.92 18.66
N ASP A 705 21.38 8.07 19.67
CA ASP A 705 20.66 6.82 19.86
C ASP A 705 20.80 6.34 21.32
N ILE A 706 19.77 5.68 21.83
CA ILE A 706 19.69 5.08 23.17
C ILE A 706 19.05 3.69 23.01
N ARG A 707 19.78 2.64 23.40
CA ARG A 707 19.27 1.26 23.42
C ARG A 707 19.33 0.71 24.83
N LEU A 708 18.25 0.06 25.27
CA LEU A 708 18.13 -0.52 26.60
C LEU A 708 18.35 -2.04 26.52
N ALA A 709 18.91 -2.64 27.57
CA ALA A 709 19.26 -4.06 27.60
C ALA A 709 18.63 -4.81 28.79
N PRO A 710 17.95 -5.96 28.54
CA PRO A 710 17.70 -6.57 27.23
C PRO A 710 16.73 -5.73 26.37
N GLU A 711 16.98 -5.76 25.06
CA GLU A 711 16.08 -5.42 23.95
C GLU A 711 14.91 -4.46 24.28
N TYR A 712 15.26 -3.19 24.53
CA TYR A 712 14.36 -2.03 24.74
C TYR A 712 13.63 -1.95 26.09
N ASP A 713 13.73 -2.94 26.98
CA ASP A 713 12.94 -2.98 28.22
C ASP A 713 13.61 -2.37 29.46
N LEU A 714 12.77 -1.77 30.32
CA LEU A 714 13.15 -1.29 31.66
C LEU A 714 12.66 -2.24 32.75
N LEU A 715 13.47 -3.24 33.07
CA LEU A 715 13.24 -4.21 34.14
C LEU A 715 13.39 -3.56 35.54
N PRO A 716 12.34 -3.45 36.37
CA PRO A 716 12.43 -2.81 37.68
C PRO A 716 13.31 -3.55 38.70
N GLY A 717 14.07 -2.81 39.50
CA GLY A 717 14.79 -3.36 40.65
C GLY A 717 16.01 -4.22 40.32
N THR A 718 16.48 -4.19 39.07
CA THR A 718 17.76 -4.81 38.66
C THR A 718 18.94 -3.87 38.96
N ASP A 719 19.87 -4.31 39.82
CA ASP A 719 21.12 -3.58 40.13
C ASP A 719 22.20 -3.71 39.00
N ASN A 720 21.85 -4.33 37.86
CA ASN A 720 22.81 -4.74 36.81
C ASN A 720 22.20 -4.75 35.39
N SER A 721 21.24 -3.86 35.09
CA SER A 721 20.82 -3.60 33.71
C SER A 721 21.79 -2.62 33.03
N HIS A 722 21.79 -2.59 31.70
CA HIS A 722 22.69 -1.77 30.90
C HIS A 722 21.90 -0.95 29.87
N ALA A 723 22.43 0.21 29.51
CA ALA A 723 21.96 1.02 28.39
C ALA A 723 23.15 1.43 27.53
N TYR A 724 23.00 1.32 26.22
CA TYR A 724 24.01 1.73 25.24
C TYR A 724 23.58 3.06 24.62
N VAL A 725 24.41 4.09 24.78
CA VAL A 725 24.15 5.42 24.21
C VAL A 725 25.18 5.70 23.13
N THR A 726 24.74 6.05 21.93
CA THR A 726 25.63 6.48 20.84
C THR A 726 25.82 7.99 20.93
N VAL A 727 27.07 8.43 21.06
CA VAL A 727 27.44 9.84 21.13
C VAL A 727 28.41 10.18 20.00
N SER A 728 28.12 11.25 19.26
CA SER A 728 29.00 11.82 18.24
C SER A 728 29.77 13.03 18.76
N ASN A 729 30.84 13.41 18.06
CA ASN A 729 31.38 14.77 18.09
C ASN A 729 31.42 15.34 16.66
N TYR A 730 30.39 16.09 16.28
CA TYR A 730 30.27 16.78 15.00
C TYR A 730 31.10 18.08 14.91
N GLY A 731 31.91 18.38 15.93
CA GLY A 731 32.79 19.55 15.93
C GLY A 731 34.18 19.28 15.34
N ALA A 732 34.92 20.35 15.08
CA ALA A 732 36.30 20.32 14.59
C ALA A 732 37.37 20.14 15.68
N ASP A 733 37.01 20.24 16.97
CA ASP A 733 37.94 20.11 18.09
C ASP A 733 37.59 18.94 19.04
N TYR A 734 38.57 18.48 19.82
CA TYR A 734 38.42 17.27 20.65
C TYR A 734 37.64 17.52 21.94
N ALA A 735 36.48 16.89 22.10
CA ALA A 735 35.80 16.77 23.39
C ALA A 735 36.61 15.86 24.35
N ARG A 736 36.70 16.22 25.64
CA ARG A 736 37.57 15.53 26.62
C ARG A 736 37.03 15.56 28.04
N SER A 737 36.97 14.38 28.67
CA SER A 737 36.67 14.23 30.10
C SER A 737 35.29 14.80 30.52
N PHE A 738 34.28 14.57 29.68
CA PHE A 738 32.90 15.01 29.89
C PHE A 738 32.04 13.92 30.54
N GLY A 739 30.91 14.33 31.13
CA GLY A 739 29.92 13.42 31.70
C GLY A 739 28.93 12.88 30.66
N LEU A 740 28.37 11.71 30.93
CA LEU A 740 27.14 11.22 30.33
C LEU A 740 26.23 10.73 31.47
N GLU A 741 25.03 11.29 31.58
CA GLU A 741 24.01 10.85 32.55
C GLU A 741 22.78 10.30 31.83
N LEU A 742 22.19 9.24 32.38
CA LEU A 742 20.92 8.68 31.92
C LEU A 742 19.84 8.85 33.00
N HIS A 743 18.66 9.33 32.60
CA HIS A 743 17.54 9.63 33.49
C HIS A 743 16.24 9.03 32.95
N ALA A 744 15.35 8.57 33.82
CA ALA A 744 13.96 8.25 33.48
C ALA A 744 13.03 9.35 34.00
N VAL A 745 12.18 9.90 33.14
CA VAL A 745 11.11 10.82 33.50
C VAL A 745 9.79 10.07 33.51
N SER A 746 9.19 9.92 34.69
CA SER A 746 7.89 9.26 34.90
C SER A 746 6.93 10.19 35.63
N ALA A 747 5.74 10.40 35.07
CA ALA A 747 4.70 11.30 35.62
C ALA A 747 5.21 12.72 36.00
N GLY A 748 6.23 13.22 35.30
CA GLY A 748 6.88 14.52 35.59
C GLY A 748 7.81 14.52 36.81
N THR A 749 8.19 13.35 37.32
CA THR A 749 9.27 13.15 38.29
C THR A 749 10.50 12.59 37.57
N ASP A 750 11.68 13.07 37.94
CA ASP A 750 12.95 12.78 37.27
C ASP A 750 13.81 11.84 38.13
N TYR A 751 14.33 10.77 37.54
CA TYR A 751 15.03 9.68 38.22
C TYR A 751 16.34 9.35 37.50
N ASN A 752 17.50 9.70 38.10
CA ASN A 752 18.80 9.30 37.59
C ASN A 752 18.93 7.75 37.62
N LEU A 753 19.20 7.15 36.46
CA LEU A 753 19.38 5.71 36.25
C LEU A 753 20.86 5.29 36.36
N GLY A 754 21.76 6.10 35.81
CA GLY A 754 23.19 5.80 35.71
C GLY A 754 24.00 6.99 35.19
N ALA A 755 25.32 6.93 35.36
CA ALA A 755 26.25 7.97 34.88
C ALA A 755 27.66 7.42 34.62
N VAL A 756 28.30 7.91 33.54
CA VAL A 756 29.65 7.53 33.08
C VAL A 756 30.46 8.79 32.76
N THR A 757 31.79 8.70 32.72
CA THR A 757 32.68 9.78 32.27
C THR A 757 33.46 9.34 31.03
N VAL A 758 33.35 10.09 29.94
CA VAL A 758 33.99 9.78 28.66
C VAL A 758 35.36 10.44 28.58
N GLY A 759 36.41 9.68 28.28
CA GLY A 759 37.79 10.17 28.36
C GLY A 759 38.15 11.21 27.29
N VAL A 760 37.81 10.91 26.04
CA VAL A 760 38.03 11.73 24.84
C VAL A 760 37.08 11.25 23.73
N LEU A 761 36.64 12.17 22.88
CA LEU A 761 36.00 11.88 21.59
C LEU A 761 36.63 12.84 20.55
N ALA A 762 37.11 12.31 19.43
CA ALA A 762 37.78 13.07 18.37
C ALA A 762 36.78 13.77 17.43
N PRO A 763 37.20 14.78 16.66
CA PRO A 763 36.39 15.35 15.58
C PRO A 763 35.90 14.27 14.61
N GLY A 764 34.59 14.23 14.36
CA GLY A 764 33.94 13.23 13.49
C GLY A 764 33.85 11.81 14.06
N GLU A 765 34.22 11.58 15.33
CA GLU A 765 34.15 10.26 15.96
C GLU A 765 32.75 10.02 16.57
N LYS A 766 32.15 8.86 16.27
CA LYS A 766 30.97 8.33 16.97
C LYS A 766 31.37 7.19 17.89
N LEU A 767 30.82 7.14 19.10
CA LEU A 767 31.16 6.15 20.12
C LEU A 767 29.89 5.62 20.80
N ILE A 768 29.74 4.29 20.81
CA ILE A 768 28.73 3.59 21.61
C ILE A 768 29.27 3.43 23.04
N ILE A 769 28.56 3.95 24.03
CA ILE A 769 28.96 3.98 25.43
C ILE A 769 28.03 3.08 26.25
N ASP A 770 28.62 2.08 26.90
CA ASP A 770 27.95 1.27 27.93
C ASP A 770 27.74 2.09 29.21
N VAL A 771 26.48 2.30 29.58
CA VAL A 771 26.03 2.93 30.82
C VAL A 771 25.34 1.88 31.69
N PRO A 772 25.97 1.42 32.79
CA PRO A 772 25.30 0.61 33.80
C PRO A 772 24.18 1.41 34.46
N ILE A 773 22.97 0.84 34.53
CA ILE A 773 21.77 1.49 35.05
C ILE A 773 21.15 0.72 36.22
N SER A 774 20.43 1.44 37.07
CA SER A 774 19.61 0.87 38.15
C SER A 774 18.18 1.40 38.03
N VAL A 775 17.27 0.56 37.56
CA VAL A 775 15.88 0.96 37.29
C VAL A 775 15.08 1.03 38.61
N PRO A 776 14.40 2.16 38.91
CA PRO A 776 13.51 2.27 40.07
C PRO A 776 12.40 1.20 40.10
N ASP A 777 11.81 1.02 41.28
CA ASP A 777 10.61 0.21 41.51
C ASP A 777 9.36 0.92 40.92
N PHE A 778 9.30 0.95 39.59
CA PHE A 778 8.18 1.44 38.78
C PHE A 778 7.10 0.36 38.63
N THR A 779 5.86 0.76 38.36
CA THR A 779 4.80 -0.20 37.99
C THR A 779 5.05 -0.68 36.56
N PRO A 780 4.90 -1.98 36.25
CA PRO A 780 4.82 -2.45 34.86
C PRO A 780 3.73 -1.71 34.06
N ASP A 781 3.88 -1.70 32.74
CA ASP A 781 3.07 -0.93 31.77
C ASP A 781 3.11 0.60 31.98
N THR A 782 4.05 1.14 32.77
CA THR A 782 4.24 2.59 32.90
C THR A 782 5.08 3.11 31.75
N GLU A 783 4.52 4.00 30.93
CA GLU A 783 5.29 4.83 29.98
C GLU A 783 6.29 5.72 30.74
N VAL A 784 7.55 5.69 30.31
CA VAL A 784 8.58 6.63 30.78
C VAL A 784 9.40 7.15 29.61
N ILE A 785 9.92 8.37 29.74
CA ILE A 785 10.91 8.91 28.80
C ILE A 785 12.29 8.63 29.37
N VAL A 786 13.11 7.88 28.66
CA VAL A 786 14.54 7.74 28.99
C VAL A 786 15.30 8.83 28.25
N ARG A 787 15.94 9.70 29.02
CA ARG A 787 16.75 10.82 28.54
C ARG A 787 18.23 10.56 28.80
N ALA A 788 19.03 10.57 27.75
CA ALA A 788 20.48 10.74 27.85
C ALA A 788 20.82 12.23 27.81
N VAL A 789 21.73 12.64 28.67
CA VAL A 789 22.33 13.98 28.64
C VAL A 789 23.85 13.83 28.62
N VAL A 790 24.46 14.20 27.50
CA VAL A 790 25.91 14.31 27.39
C VAL A 790 26.35 15.72 27.80
N ASP A 791 27.53 15.82 28.39
CA ASP A 791 28.06 16.98 29.12
C ASP A 791 27.03 17.80 29.94
N PRO A 792 26.32 17.18 30.91
CA PRO A 792 25.31 17.86 31.74
C PRO A 792 25.88 18.96 32.67
N ALA A 793 27.17 19.25 32.59
CA ALA A 793 27.86 20.28 33.36
C ALA A 793 28.48 21.40 32.49
N SER A 794 28.41 21.30 31.15
CA SER A 794 29.08 22.18 30.18
C SER A 794 30.58 22.36 30.53
N GLU A 795 31.32 21.25 30.63
CA GLU A 795 32.77 21.21 30.83
C GLU A 795 33.56 21.36 29.50
N VAL A 796 32.94 21.06 28.36
CA VAL A 796 33.38 21.32 26.98
C VAL A 796 32.83 22.68 26.51
N ASP A 797 33.51 23.33 25.56
CA ASP A 797 33.04 24.56 24.89
C ASP A 797 32.58 24.18 23.48
N GLU A 798 31.28 24.26 23.21
CA GLU A 798 30.64 23.56 22.09
C GLU A 798 30.04 24.52 21.04
N LEU A 799 29.77 24.05 19.82
CA LEU A 799 29.08 24.82 18.78
C LEU A 799 27.58 24.95 19.12
N ASN A 800 26.92 23.82 19.34
CA ASN A 800 25.57 23.68 19.87
C ASN A 800 25.60 23.04 21.27
N GLU A 801 24.57 23.28 22.08
CA GLU A 801 24.35 22.62 23.39
C GLU A 801 22.89 22.13 23.50
N THR A 802 22.20 21.92 22.37
CA THR A 802 20.78 21.48 22.33
C THR A 802 20.59 20.07 21.78
N ASP A 803 21.58 19.57 21.05
CA ASP A 803 21.83 18.19 20.63
C ASP A 803 22.50 17.32 21.72
N ASN A 804 22.97 17.95 22.81
CA ASN A 804 23.45 17.27 24.01
C ASN A 804 22.39 16.43 24.77
N VAL A 805 21.15 16.35 24.26
CA VAL A 805 20.03 15.63 24.86
C VAL A 805 19.34 14.74 23.83
N GLY A 806 19.34 13.43 24.10
CA GLY A 806 18.51 12.45 23.39
C GLY A 806 17.41 11.91 24.29
N GLU A 807 16.21 11.67 23.76
CA GLU A 807 15.07 11.09 24.48
C GLU A 807 14.43 9.96 23.67
N ILE A 808 14.20 8.81 24.32
CA ILE A 808 13.36 7.72 23.81
C ILE A 808 12.16 7.50 24.73
N GLN A 809 11.06 6.97 24.19
CA GLN A 809 9.99 6.40 25.01
C GLN A 809 10.29 4.92 25.27
N ALA A 810 10.09 4.48 26.51
CA ALA A 810 10.22 3.09 26.91
C ALA A 810 9.03 2.71 27.80
N LEU A 811 8.60 1.45 27.71
CA LEU A 811 7.64 0.88 28.65
C LEU A 811 8.40 0.23 29.82
N VAL A 812 7.85 0.33 31.02
CA VAL A 812 8.35 -0.43 32.17
C VAL A 812 7.85 -1.87 32.07
N ALA A 813 8.79 -2.81 32.02
CA ALA A 813 8.50 -4.23 31.89
C ALA A 813 8.02 -4.86 33.22
N GLY A 814 7.42 -6.03 33.09
CA GLY A 814 7.08 -6.94 34.18
C GLY A 814 8.30 -7.63 34.80
N THR A 815 8.04 -8.70 35.57
CA THR A 815 9.10 -9.62 36.01
C THR A 815 9.09 -10.84 35.08
N PRO A 816 10.19 -11.16 34.39
CA PRO A 816 10.26 -12.31 33.49
C PRO A 816 10.03 -13.67 34.17
N ASP A 817 9.62 -14.63 33.36
CA ASP A 817 9.54 -16.06 33.64
C ASP A 817 10.92 -16.63 34.05
N SER A 818 10.93 -17.79 34.71
CA SER A 818 12.12 -18.57 35.01
C SER A 818 12.93 -19.07 33.81
N LEU A 819 12.36 -19.08 32.60
CA LEU A 819 12.98 -19.59 31.38
C LEU A 819 13.46 -18.49 30.40
N GLU A 820 13.19 -17.22 30.66
CA GLU A 820 13.73 -16.05 29.93
C GLU A 820 15.24 -16.19 29.63
N THR A 821 16.01 -16.57 30.66
CA THR A 821 17.46 -16.77 30.58
C THR A 821 17.86 -18.03 29.79
N GLN A 822 16.91 -18.94 29.53
CA GLN A 822 17.04 -20.09 28.66
C GLN A 822 16.65 -19.76 27.21
N GLU A 823 15.60 -18.96 26.95
CA GLU A 823 15.30 -18.44 25.61
C GLU A 823 16.53 -17.69 25.06
N LEU A 824 17.04 -16.69 25.79
CA LEU A 824 18.24 -15.92 25.43
C LEU A 824 19.50 -16.79 25.24
N ALA A 825 19.60 -17.93 25.94
CA ALA A 825 20.73 -18.86 25.82
C ALA A 825 20.61 -19.84 24.63
N ASN A 826 19.42 -19.98 24.06
CA ASN A 826 19.08 -20.94 23.00
C ASN A 826 18.79 -20.25 21.65
N ASN A 827 19.17 -18.99 21.47
CA ASN A 827 18.82 -18.18 20.29
C ASN A 827 17.29 -17.91 20.21
N TRP A 828 16.73 -17.43 21.32
CA TRP A 828 15.34 -16.99 21.53
C TRP A 828 14.27 -18.08 21.34
N PHE A 829 14.53 -19.34 21.73
CA PHE A 829 13.46 -20.36 21.78
C PHE A 829 13.64 -21.49 22.82
N ILE A 830 12.55 -22.23 23.05
CA ILE A 830 12.53 -23.45 23.87
C ILE A 830 12.08 -24.66 23.04
N ASP A 831 12.86 -25.74 23.06
CA ASP A 831 12.44 -27.04 22.51
C ASP A 831 11.64 -27.84 23.56
N LEU A 832 10.35 -28.07 23.27
CA LEU A 832 9.44 -28.88 24.08
C LEU A 832 9.57 -30.39 23.82
N GLY A 833 10.33 -30.78 22.80
CA GLY A 833 10.50 -32.15 22.34
C GLY A 833 9.30 -32.65 21.53
N VAL A 834 9.06 -33.97 21.59
CA VAL A 834 7.91 -34.60 20.95
C VAL A 834 6.72 -34.54 21.91
N VAL A 835 5.67 -33.82 21.52
CA VAL A 835 4.43 -33.71 22.29
C VAL A 835 3.51 -34.88 21.93
N ARG A 836 2.98 -35.55 22.95
CA ARG A 836 2.10 -36.73 22.85
C ARG A 836 0.96 -36.60 23.85
N GLY A 837 -0.26 -36.46 23.36
CA GLY A 837 -1.40 -36.02 24.17
C GLY A 837 -1.22 -34.57 24.64
N THR A 838 -1.74 -34.24 25.82
CA THR A 838 -1.75 -32.85 26.34
C THR A 838 -0.49 -32.50 27.15
N TYR A 839 0.27 -31.53 26.64
CA TYR A 839 1.23 -30.71 27.38
C TYR A 839 0.57 -29.40 27.84
N SER A 840 0.93 -28.87 29.00
CA SER A 840 0.43 -27.55 29.46
C SER A 840 1.38 -26.92 30.48
N VAL A 841 1.52 -25.60 30.43
CA VAL A 841 2.46 -24.78 31.22
C VAL A 841 1.92 -23.37 31.43
N ASP A 842 2.19 -22.77 32.59
CA ASP A 842 1.91 -21.36 32.89
C ASP A 842 3.16 -20.51 32.58
N ARG A 843 2.96 -19.32 31.99
CA ARG A 843 3.98 -18.46 31.36
C ARG A 843 3.70 -16.98 31.63
N ASN A 844 4.65 -16.11 31.29
CA ASN A 844 4.33 -14.72 31.03
C ASN A 844 5.12 -14.09 29.88
N LEU A 845 4.45 -13.19 29.16
CA LEU A 845 5.06 -12.17 28.32
C LEU A 845 5.36 -10.99 29.24
N HIS A 846 6.62 -10.60 29.40
CA HIS A 846 7.04 -9.58 30.35
C HIS A 846 7.01 -8.15 29.82
N SER A 847 6.80 -7.93 28.52
CA SER A 847 6.63 -6.59 27.94
C SER A 847 5.76 -6.58 26.67
N VAL A 848 5.73 -5.44 25.97
CA VAL A 848 5.14 -5.29 24.62
C VAL A 848 6.08 -5.74 23.49
N TYR A 849 7.36 -5.96 23.79
CA TYR A 849 8.37 -6.43 22.84
C TYR A 849 8.68 -7.93 23.02
N ASP A 850 8.30 -8.50 24.16
CA ASP A 850 8.47 -9.91 24.48
C ASP A 850 7.61 -10.85 23.60
N GLN A 851 8.17 -12.03 23.32
CA GLN A 851 7.62 -13.02 22.40
C GLN A 851 8.17 -14.44 22.65
N ASP A 852 7.51 -15.23 23.50
CA ASP A 852 7.80 -16.67 23.67
C ASP A 852 7.76 -17.41 22.31
N MET A 853 8.91 -17.92 21.84
CA MET A 853 8.97 -18.88 20.73
C MET A 853 9.30 -20.28 21.25
N MET A 854 8.45 -21.24 20.91
CA MET A 854 8.55 -22.63 21.37
C MET A 854 8.54 -23.57 20.17
N VAL A 855 9.59 -24.40 20.02
CA VAL A 855 9.61 -25.45 19.00
C VAL A 855 9.12 -26.77 19.61
N PHE A 856 8.26 -27.49 18.89
CA PHE A 856 7.75 -28.78 19.31
C PHE A 856 7.56 -29.72 18.12
N ARG A 857 7.38 -31.01 18.38
CA ARG A 857 7.21 -32.03 17.34
C ARG A 857 5.94 -32.84 17.58
N MET A 858 5.06 -32.91 16.58
CA MET A 858 3.87 -33.77 16.59
C MET A 858 4.29 -35.20 16.25
N SER A 859 3.78 -36.18 17.01
CA SER A 859 4.22 -37.59 16.84
C SER A 859 3.62 -38.33 15.64
N GLY A 860 2.72 -37.67 14.90
CA GLY A 860 2.01 -38.13 13.71
C GLY A 860 1.04 -37.03 13.25
N ASP A 861 0.30 -37.27 12.17
CA ASP A 861 -0.71 -36.31 11.64
C ASP A 861 -1.80 -35.98 12.67
N GLY A 862 -2.16 -34.70 12.74
CA GLY A 862 -3.18 -34.14 13.62
C GLY A 862 -4.61 -34.49 13.21
N THR A 863 -5.48 -34.68 14.19
CA THR A 863 -6.85 -35.20 14.01
C THR A 863 -7.89 -34.39 14.78
N THR A 864 -9.18 -34.63 14.51
CA THR A 864 -10.31 -33.91 15.12
C THR A 864 -10.30 -33.98 16.66
N GLY A 865 -9.74 -32.96 17.31
CA GLY A 865 -9.57 -32.85 18.76
C GLY A 865 -8.12 -32.64 19.23
N ASP A 866 -7.15 -32.71 18.32
CA ASP A 866 -5.80 -32.17 18.52
C ASP A 866 -5.85 -30.65 18.28
N GLN A 867 -5.31 -29.86 19.22
CA GLN A 867 -5.42 -28.40 19.24
C GLN A 867 -4.34 -27.76 20.12
N ILE A 868 -4.03 -26.50 19.84
CA ILE A 868 -3.31 -25.58 20.74
C ILE A 868 -4.34 -24.62 21.35
N GLU A 869 -4.16 -24.24 22.61
CA GLU A 869 -5.04 -23.38 23.38
C GLU A 869 -4.20 -22.48 24.30
N VAL A 870 -4.51 -21.17 24.31
CA VAL A 870 -3.84 -20.15 25.12
C VAL A 870 -4.89 -19.30 25.84
N THR A 871 -4.82 -19.31 27.18
CA THR A 871 -5.72 -18.57 28.08
C THR A 871 -4.96 -17.46 28.82
N PHE A 872 -5.50 -16.24 28.88
CA PHE A 872 -4.87 -15.08 29.55
C PHE A 872 -5.91 -14.07 30.09
N ASP A 873 -5.45 -13.01 30.78
CA ASP A 873 -6.30 -11.91 31.26
C ASP A 873 -6.34 -10.77 30.21
N ASP A 874 -7.46 -10.70 29.46
CA ASP A 874 -7.69 -9.74 28.37
C ASP A 874 -7.85 -8.28 28.84
N SER A 875 -7.94 -8.03 30.16
CA SER A 875 -8.26 -6.70 30.68
C SER A 875 -7.16 -5.64 30.47
N LYS A 876 -6.00 -6.04 29.93
CA LYS A 876 -4.90 -5.16 29.49
C LYS A 876 -4.84 -4.96 27.97
N GLY A 877 -5.44 -5.84 27.17
CA GLY A 877 -5.31 -5.86 25.70
C GLY A 877 -5.42 -7.30 25.13
N ASP A 878 -4.92 -7.50 23.90
CA ASP A 878 -4.86 -8.81 23.22
C ASP A 878 -3.41 -9.32 23.06
N LEU A 879 -3.28 -10.55 22.56
CA LEU A 879 -2.02 -11.18 22.16
C LEU A 879 -2.05 -11.71 20.72
N MET A 880 -0.87 -11.99 20.19
CA MET A 880 -0.64 -12.71 18.94
C MET A 880 -0.36 -14.19 19.26
N LEU A 881 -1.00 -15.10 18.51
CA LEU A 881 -0.74 -16.54 18.55
C LEU A 881 -0.58 -17.05 17.11
N GLY A 882 0.55 -17.67 16.78
CA GLY A 882 0.84 -18.18 15.43
C GLY A 882 1.62 -19.49 15.45
N LEU A 883 1.23 -20.43 14.60
CA LEU A 883 1.90 -21.71 14.36
C LEU A 883 2.60 -21.66 13.01
N TYR A 884 3.88 -22.02 13.00
CA TYR A 884 4.76 -21.98 11.83
C TYR A 884 5.45 -23.33 11.62
N ASP A 885 5.78 -23.68 10.38
CA ASP A 885 6.51 -24.90 10.06
C ASP A 885 8.02 -24.79 10.38
N ARG A 886 8.77 -25.88 10.14
CA ARG A 886 10.22 -25.92 10.35
C ARG A 886 11.04 -24.92 9.51
N TYR A 887 10.44 -24.22 8.56
CA TYR A 887 11.05 -23.20 7.69
C TYR A 887 10.51 -21.78 7.97
N MET A 888 9.70 -21.61 9.03
CA MET A 888 9.00 -20.38 9.40
C MET A 888 7.86 -19.94 8.44
N ASN A 889 7.35 -20.86 7.60
CA ASN A 889 6.11 -20.61 6.86
C ASN A 889 4.92 -20.63 7.83
N SER A 890 3.93 -19.75 7.65
CA SER A 890 2.71 -19.76 8.46
C SER A 890 1.89 -21.02 8.18
N VAL A 891 1.39 -21.67 9.24
CA VAL A 891 0.57 -22.90 9.18
C VAL A 891 -0.84 -22.64 9.68
N ALA A 892 -0.97 -21.89 10.79
CA ALA A 892 -2.25 -21.44 11.31
C ALA A 892 -2.07 -20.24 12.26
N ASN A 893 -3.05 -19.35 12.31
CA ASN A 893 -3.13 -18.28 13.31
C ASN A 893 -4.15 -18.65 14.39
N GLY A 894 -4.00 -18.09 15.60
CA GLY A 894 -4.94 -18.32 16.69
C GLY A 894 -6.31 -17.70 16.44
N GLU A 895 -7.35 -18.52 16.43
CA GLU A 895 -8.75 -18.09 16.46
C GLU A 895 -9.14 -17.64 17.87
N LYS A 896 -9.75 -16.44 17.99
CA LYS A 896 -10.27 -15.94 19.27
C LYS A 896 -11.62 -16.61 19.59
N VAL A 897 -11.59 -17.62 20.45
CA VAL A 897 -12.77 -18.40 20.84
C VAL A 897 -13.58 -17.70 21.94
N ALA A 898 -12.92 -16.94 22.81
CA ALA A 898 -13.56 -16.00 23.72
C ALA A 898 -12.62 -14.82 24.06
N ASP A 899 -13.14 -13.83 24.79
CA ASP A 899 -12.32 -12.82 25.44
C ASP A 899 -11.36 -13.50 26.43
N GLY A 900 -10.05 -13.47 26.14
CA GLY A 900 -8.99 -14.14 26.92
C GLY A 900 -8.68 -15.59 26.53
N ASP A 901 -9.35 -16.18 25.52
CA ASP A 901 -9.08 -17.57 25.07
C ASP A 901 -8.88 -17.64 23.54
N TYR A 902 -7.70 -18.09 23.12
CA TYR A 902 -7.32 -18.34 21.73
C TYR A 902 -7.05 -19.84 21.49
N GLN A 903 -7.41 -20.35 20.31
CA GLN A 903 -7.16 -21.75 19.91
C GLN A 903 -6.63 -21.86 18.48
N ILE A 904 -5.86 -22.92 18.21
CA ILE A 904 -5.47 -23.37 16.86
C ILE A 904 -5.90 -24.83 16.72
N SER A 905 -6.69 -25.15 15.71
CA SER A 905 -6.98 -26.55 15.34
C SER A 905 -5.74 -27.19 14.71
N LEU A 906 -5.43 -28.44 15.09
CA LEU A 906 -4.40 -29.25 14.42
C LEU A 906 -5.01 -30.34 13.51
N ASP A 907 -6.34 -30.38 13.33
CA ASP A 907 -7.01 -31.39 12.49
C ASP A 907 -6.60 -31.24 11.02
N GLY A 908 -5.91 -32.25 10.48
CA GLY A 908 -5.34 -32.23 9.12
C GLY A 908 -3.93 -31.63 9.00
N VAL A 909 -3.35 -31.09 10.08
CA VAL A 909 -1.94 -30.66 10.10
C VAL A 909 -1.04 -31.90 10.13
N SER A 910 -0.11 -32.02 9.19
CA SER A 910 0.82 -33.15 9.10
C SER A 910 1.66 -33.35 10.37
N GLY A 911 2.16 -34.57 10.57
CA GLY A 911 3.22 -34.79 11.55
C GLY A 911 4.51 -34.04 11.18
N GLY A 912 5.26 -33.57 12.18
CA GLY A 912 6.50 -32.82 11.93
C GLY A 912 6.93 -31.90 13.08
N GLN A 913 7.91 -31.03 12.79
CA GLN A 913 8.39 -29.99 13.69
C GLN A 913 7.73 -28.64 13.37
N TYR A 914 7.25 -27.96 14.40
CA TYR A 914 6.57 -26.67 14.32
C TYR A 914 7.12 -25.69 15.36
N TYR A 915 7.13 -24.40 15.01
CA TYR A 915 7.36 -23.29 15.94
C TYR A 915 6.02 -22.67 16.31
N LEU A 916 5.72 -22.61 17.61
CA LEU A 916 4.64 -21.83 18.17
C LEU A 916 5.19 -20.50 18.66
N VAL A 917 4.57 -19.41 18.24
CA VAL A 917 4.89 -18.04 18.66
C VAL A 917 3.71 -17.49 19.44
N VAL A 918 3.99 -16.97 20.64
CA VAL A 918 3.07 -16.15 21.44
C VAL A 918 3.74 -14.78 21.61
N GLY A 919 3.01 -13.68 21.42
CA GLY A 919 3.59 -12.32 21.51
C GLY A 919 2.60 -11.27 21.97
N SER A 920 3.08 -10.20 22.59
CA SER A 920 2.21 -9.16 23.15
C SER A 920 1.67 -8.19 22.10
N LEU A 921 0.42 -7.74 22.26
CA LEU A 921 -0.17 -6.62 21.51
C LEU A 921 -0.66 -5.48 22.44
N GLY A 922 -0.29 -5.47 23.72
CA GLY A 922 -0.85 -4.47 24.66
C GLY A 922 -0.23 -4.30 26.05
N GLY A 923 0.66 -5.19 26.50
CA GLY A 923 1.33 -5.06 27.80
C GLY A 923 1.98 -6.37 28.26
N HIS A 924 2.41 -6.44 29.52
CA HIS A 924 2.83 -7.74 30.10
C HIS A 924 1.60 -8.63 30.37
N TYR A 925 1.66 -9.93 30.04
CA TYR A 925 0.56 -10.88 30.26
C TYR A 925 1.05 -12.15 30.95
N ASP A 926 0.39 -12.57 32.03
CA ASP A 926 0.50 -13.97 32.48
C ASP A 926 -0.47 -14.81 31.61
N TYR A 927 -0.01 -15.94 31.06
CA TYR A 927 -0.81 -16.81 30.19
C TYR A 927 -0.58 -18.31 30.48
N THR A 928 -1.59 -19.16 30.23
CA THR A 928 -1.47 -20.62 30.29
C THR A 928 -1.53 -21.19 28.87
N LEU A 929 -0.51 -21.94 28.48
CA LEU A 929 -0.45 -22.72 27.24
C LEU A 929 -0.96 -24.15 27.47
N SER A 930 -1.66 -24.69 26.48
CA SER A 930 -2.08 -26.09 26.37
C SER A 930 -1.90 -26.57 24.93
N ILE A 931 -1.08 -27.60 24.71
CA ILE A 931 -0.91 -28.26 23.40
C ILE A 931 -1.42 -29.69 23.56
N THR A 932 -2.51 -30.05 22.86
CA THR A 932 -2.96 -31.43 22.72
C THR A 932 -2.61 -31.91 21.31
N ALA A 933 -1.66 -32.85 21.22
CA ALA A 933 -1.15 -33.37 19.95
C ALA A 933 -1.26 -34.91 19.87
N PRO A 934 -1.17 -35.49 18.66
CA PRO A 934 -1.28 -36.94 18.45
C PRO A 934 -0.31 -37.77 19.29
N ASP A 935 -0.74 -38.98 19.66
CA ASP A 935 0.08 -40.03 20.31
C ASP A 935 0.16 -41.27 19.39
N ALA A 936 0.86 -41.14 18.27
CA ALA A 936 0.99 -42.19 17.27
C ALA A 936 2.12 -43.18 17.61
N ALA A 937 1.88 -44.48 17.44
CA ALA A 937 2.80 -45.53 17.83
C ALA A 937 3.62 -46.07 16.64
N GLY A 938 4.94 -46.05 16.77
CA GLY A 938 5.91 -46.42 15.73
C GLY A 938 7.30 -45.81 15.97
N PRO A 939 8.33 -46.23 15.23
CA PRO A 939 9.59 -45.50 15.11
C PRO A 939 9.38 -44.26 14.20
N ASN A 940 10.19 -43.22 14.36
CA ASN A 940 10.19 -42.06 13.46
C ASN A 940 11.58 -41.44 13.32
N LEU A 941 12.26 -41.61 12.18
CA LEU A 941 13.69 -41.33 11.99
C LEU A 941 14.03 -39.95 11.39
N GLY A 942 13.46 -38.88 11.95
CA GLY A 942 13.70 -37.52 11.48
C GLY A 942 15.14 -37.00 11.62
N VAL A 943 15.49 -36.04 10.75
CA VAL A 943 16.71 -35.24 10.84
C VAL A 943 16.46 -34.06 11.77
N GLU A 944 17.01 -34.13 12.98
CA GLU A 944 16.87 -33.09 14.01
C GLU A 944 17.65 -31.82 13.64
N SER A 945 18.86 -31.97 13.09
CA SER A 945 19.62 -30.85 12.56
C SER A 945 20.67 -31.27 11.52
N MET A 946 21.00 -30.35 10.63
CA MET A 946 22.12 -30.46 9.69
C MET A 946 22.90 -29.14 9.73
N GLN A 947 24.16 -29.21 10.16
CA GLN A 947 25.11 -28.11 10.13
C GLN A 947 26.19 -28.40 9.08
N ILE A 948 26.54 -27.37 8.32
CA ILE A 948 27.76 -27.32 7.52
C ILE A 948 28.76 -26.42 8.23
N ASP A 949 30.04 -26.76 8.20
CA ASP A 949 31.04 -26.00 8.94
C ASP A 949 31.34 -24.62 8.31
N GLU A 950 31.19 -24.48 6.98
CA GLU A 950 31.27 -23.22 6.22
C GLU A 950 30.19 -23.18 5.12
N SER A 951 29.54 -22.02 4.92
CA SER A 951 28.50 -21.83 3.88
C SER A 951 29.04 -21.29 2.55
N GLN A 952 30.30 -20.86 2.51
CA GLN A 952 31.04 -20.52 1.30
C GLN A 952 32.28 -21.40 1.25
N VAL A 953 32.40 -22.29 0.26
CA VAL A 953 33.44 -23.32 0.23
C VAL A 953 34.39 -23.09 -0.93
N ALA A 954 35.65 -22.78 -0.61
CA ALA A 954 36.75 -22.71 -1.57
C ALA A 954 37.50 -24.04 -1.71
N ASP A 955 37.77 -24.77 -0.61
CA ASP A 955 38.75 -25.87 -0.59
C ASP A 955 38.29 -27.20 -1.23
N GLY A 956 37.14 -27.23 -1.91
CA GLY A 956 36.63 -28.41 -2.64
C GLY A 956 36.19 -29.58 -1.74
N ASN A 957 36.17 -29.41 -0.43
CA ASN A 957 35.64 -30.33 0.56
C ASN A 957 34.78 -29.55 1.56
N ILE A 958 33.78 -30.21 2.14
CA ILE A 958 32.95 -29.65 3.22
C ILE A 958 32.74 -30.71 4.29
N ASP A 959 32.93 -30.36 5.56
CA ASP A 959 32.53 -31.20 6.69
C ASP A 959 31.07 -30.89 7.04
N VAL A 960 30.26 -31.96 7.16
CA VAL A 960 28.83 -31.88 7.47
C VAL A 960 28.57 -32.63 8.76
N THR A 961 27.96 -31.95 9.75
CA THR A 961 27.52 -32.55 11.00
C THR A 961 25.99 -32.66 11.03
N THR A 962 25.47 -33.88 11.00
CA THR A 962 24.04 -34.17 11.05
C THR A 962 23.67 -34.82 12.38
N LYS A 963 22.58 -34.36 13.00
CA LYS A 963 21.94 -35.02 14.16
C LYS A 963 20.65 -35.67 13.70
N ILE A 964 20.53 -36.98 13.94
CA ILE A 964 19.39 -37.82 13.53
C ILE A 964 18.79 -38.41 14.79
N ALA A 965 17.47 -38.38 14.94
CA ALA A 965 16.79 -38.83 16.14
C ALA A 965 15.64 -39.78 15.82
N ASN A 966 15.37 -40.71 16.73
CA ASN A 966 14.14 -41.49 16.70
C ASN A 966 13.08 -40.79 17.57
N PHE A 967 12.24 -39.96 16.96
CA PHE A 967 11.12 -39.25 17.61
C PHE A 967 9.94 -40.18 17.95
N GLY A 968 10.01 -41.46 17.55
CA GLY A 968 9.02 -42.49 17.81
C GLY A 968 9.02 -43.05 19.24
N ASP A 969 7.97 -43.81 19.58
CA ASP A 969 7.81 -44.50 20.88
C ASP A 969 8.41 -45.91 20.90
N THR A 970 8.87 -46.40 19.74
CA THR A 970 9.49 -47.71 19.55
C THR A 970 10.82 -47.61 18.80
N ALA A 971 11.71 -48.57 19.05
CA ALA A 971 13.04 -48.58 18.43
C ALA A 971 12.96 -48.82 16.92
N SER A 972 13.79 -48.11 16.15
CA SER A 972 13.86 -48.23 14.70
C SER A 972 14.61 -49.49 14.24
N GLU A 973 14.59 -49.78 12.93
CA GLU A 973 15.54 -50.70 12.32
C GLU A 973 16.84 -49.96 11.89
N ALA A 974 17.84 -50.69 11.39
CA ALA A 974 19.05 -50.08 10.85
C ALA A 974 18.74 -49.35 9.53
N PHE A 975 19.16 -48.09 9.43
CA PHE A 975 18.82 -47.17 8.34
C PHE A 975 20.06 -46.66 7.59
N THR A 976 19.85 -45.93 6.50
CA THR A 976 20.91 -45.29 5.70
C THR A 976 20.77 -43.77 5.80
N VAL A 977 21.90 -43.06 5.71
CA VAL A 977 21.98 -41.60 5.59
C VAL A 977 22.62 -41.30 4.25
N GLU A 978 21.93 -40.58 3.37
CA GLU A 978 22.35 -40.30 2.00
C GLU A 978 22.47 -38.78 1.82
N TYR A 979 23.64 -38.31 1.39
CA TYR A 979 23.98 -36.90 1.21
C TYR A 979 24.00 -36.53 -0.27
N TYR A 980 23.31 -35.45 -0.62
CA TYR A 980 23.07 -35.00 -1.99
C TYR A 980 23.50 -33.54 -2.17
N ILE A 981 23.75 -33.13 -3.41
CA ILE A 981 23.84 -31.72 -3.80
C ILE A 981 22.90 -31.44 -4.98
N SER A 982 22.15 -30.35 -4.85
CA SER A 982 21.15 -29.87 -5.81
C SER A 982 21.41 -28.41 -6.19
N THR A 983 20.89 -27.98 -7.34
CA THR A 983 20.70 -26.56 -7.67
C THR A 983 19.30 -26.07 -7.27
N GLY A 984 18.37 -26.96 -6.96
CA GLY A 984 17.02 -26.64 -6.50
C GLY A 984 16.90 -26.67 -4.96
N SER A 985 15.91 -25.96 -4.42
CA SER A 985 15.65 -25.93 -2.98
C SER A 985 15.10 -27.24 -2.43
N THR A 986 14.49 -28.08 -3.27
CA THR A 986 13.99 -29.41 -2.89
C THR A 986 14.99 -30.49 -3.27
N ILE A 987 15.35 -31.35 -2.30
CA ILE A 987 16.26 -32.47 -2.53
C ILE A 987 15.48 -33.63 -3.15
N ASP A 988 15.79 -33.99 -4.39
CA ASP A 988 15.24 -35.14 -5.11
C ASP A 988 16.29 -36.26 -5.27
N PRO A 989 16.19 -37.36 -4.50
CA PRO A 989 17.04 -38.54 -4.65
C PRO A 989 17.09 -39.21 -6.04
N VAL A 990 16.24 -38.81 -6.99
CA VAL A 990 16.18 -39.34 -8.36
C VAL A 990 17.02 -38.51 -9.35
N SER A 991 17.05 -37.18 -9.21
CA SER A 991 17.76 -36.27 -10.11
C SER A 991 19.02 -35.61 -9.53
N ASP A 992 19.12 -35.46 -8.21
CA ASP A 992 20.25 -34.82 -7.55
C ASP A 992 21.53 -35.67 -7.53
N THR A 993 22.67 -35.00 -7.35
CA THR A 993 23.97 -35.66 -7.29
C THR A 993 24.23 -36.23 -5.89
N LEU A 994 24.10 -37.54 -5.74
CA LEU A 994 24.50 -38.27 -4.53
C LEU A 994 26.02 -38.15 -4.32
N LEU A 995 26.42 -37.46 -3.26
CA LEU A 995 27.82 -37.33 -2.82
C LEU A 995 28.26 -38.52 -1.96
N LYS A 996 27.40 -38.99 -1.06
CA LYS A 996 27.76 -40.02 -0.06
C LYS A 996 26.56 -40.79 0.46
N SER A 997 26.76 -42.05 0.85
CA SER A 997 25.76 -42.91 1.49
C SER A 997 26.41 -43.72 2.61
N VAL A 998 25.82 -43.68 3.82
CA VAL A 998 26.39 -44.23 5.07
C VAL A 998 25.35 -45.09 5.78
N ASN A 999 25.75 -46.26 6.28
CA ASN A 999 24.86 -47.20 6.98
C ASN A 999 24.93 -46.98 8.50
N MET A 1000 23.79 -46.72 9.14
CA MET A 1000 23.65 -46.45 10.57
C MET A 1000 23.09 -47.66 11.33
N SER A 1001 23.17 -47.61 12.67
CA SER A 1001 22.55 -48.60 13.54
C SER A 1001 21.15 -48.15 13.97
N ALA A 1002 20.30 -49.12 14.32
CA ALA A 1002 19.01 -48.87 14.96
C ALA A 1002 19.14 -47.95 16.19
N LEU A 1003 18.16 -47.06 16.37
CA LEU A 1003 18.03 -46.16 17.51
C LEU A 1003 16.88 -46.60 18.42
N ASP A 1004 17.11 -46.65 19.72
CA ASP A 1004 16.03 -46.81 20.71
C ASP A 1004 15.05 -45.62 20.63
N ALA A 1005 13.83 -45.78 21.16
CA ALA A 1005 12.83 -44.71 21.20
C ALA A 1005 13.34 -43.47 21.95
N GLY A 1006 13.23 -42.29 21.35
CA GLY A 1006 13.75 -41.04 21.90
C GLY A 1006 15.27 -40.94 21.96
N ALA A 1007 16.02 -41.77 21.22
CA ALA A 1007 17.48 -41.72 21.14
C ALA A 1007 17.96 -41.03 19.86
N ASP A 1008 19.05 -40.26 19.99
CA ASP A 1008 19.70 -39.53 18.90
C ASP A 1008 21.10 -40.08 18.56
N VAL A 1009 21.62 -39.68 17.40
CA VAL A 1009 23.01 -39.86 17.00
C VAL A 1009 23.49 -38.66 16.18
N THR A 1010 24.61 -38.07 16.59
CA THR A 1010 25.36 -37.10 15.78
C THR A 1010 26.39 -37.83 14.91
N HIS A 1011 26.43 -37.50 13.63
CA HIS A 1011 27.38 -38.01 12.65
C HIS A 1011 27.99 -36.83 11.88
N THR A 1012 29.33 -36.69 11.95
CA THR A 1012 30.08 -35.81 11.06
C THR A 1012 30.69 -36.64 9.92
N GLU A 1013 30.60 -36.15 8.68
CA GLU A 1013 31.17 -36.80 7.48
C GLU A 1013 31.73 -35.74 6.51
N ALA A 1014 32.94 -36.00 6.02
CA ALA A 1014 33.58 -35.18 4.98
C ALA A 1014 33.01 -35.52 3.59
N LEU A 1015 32.53 -34.52 2.87
CA LEU A 1015 32.02 -34.63 1.51
C LEU A 1015 33.02 -34.03 0.50
N ASP A 1016 33.04 -34.59 -0.71
CA ASP A 1016 33.94 -34.24 -1.82
C ASP A 1016 33.16 -33.43 -2.86
N LEU A 1017 33.56 -32.18 -3.05
CA LEU A 1017 32.97 -31.22 -3.96
C LEU A 1017 33.89 -30.86 -5.13
N ALA A 1018 35.06 -31.51 -5.27
CA ALA A 1018 36.06 -31.17 -6.30
C ALA A 1018 35.63 -31.47 -7.75
N ALA A 1019 34.39 -31.94 -7.95
CA ALA A 1019 33.74 -32.12 -9.25
C ALA A 1019 32.55 -31.16 -9.47
N ILE A 1020 32.24 -30.30 -8.49
CA ILE A 1020 31.19 -29.27 -8.53
C ILE A 1020 31.83 -27.96 -9.02
N GLY A 1021 31.13 -27.22 -9.88
CA GLY A 1021 31.59 -25.91 -10.35
C GLY A 1021 31.26 -24.80 -9.34
N PRO A 1022 31.85 -23.60 -9.47
CA PRO A 1022 31.42 -22.44 -8.69
C PRO A 1022 29.94 -22.11 -8.93
N GLY A 1023 29.25 -21.63 -7.88
CA GLY A 1023 27.82 -21.30 -7.92
C GLY A 1023 27.08 -21.63 -6.62
N SER A 1024 25.80 -21.30 -6.58
CA SER A 1024 24.91 -21.56 -5.43
C SER A 1024 24.26 -22.94 -5.53
N TYR A 1025 24.23 -23.66 -4.40
CA TYR A 1025 23.72 -25.02 -4.29
C TYR A 1025 22.99 -25.26 -2.96
N TYR A 1026 22.16 -26.29 -2.93
CA TYR A 1026 21.61 -26.85 -1.69
C TYR A 1026 22.26 -28.19 -1.40
N LEU A 1027 22.90 -28.30 -0.24
CA LEU A 1027 23.46 -29.54 0.27
C LEU A 1027 22.38 -30.24 1.10
N GLY A 1028 21.97 -31.44 0.68
CA GLY A 1028 20.88 -32.20 1.27
C GLY A 1028 21.36 -33.42 2.07
N VAL A 1029 20.57 -33.81 3.07
CA VAL A 1029 20.67 -35.10 3.74
C VAL A 1029 19.30 -35.78 3.81
N VAL A 1030 19.29 -37.08 3.53
CA VAL A 1030 18.09 -37.93 3.52
C VAL A 1030 18.33 -39.13 4.41
N VAL A 1031 17.50 -39.31 5.42
CA VAL A 1031 17.43 -40.50 6.27
C VAL A 1031 16.48 -41.51 5.63
N LYS A 1032 16.91 -42.77 5.57
CA LYS A 1032 16.27 -43.80 4.76
C LYS A 1032 16.13 -45.11 5.52
N PRO A 1033 14.94 -45.41 6.07
CA PRO A 1033 14.60 -46.70 6.62
C PRO A 1033 14.69 -47.85 5.59
N PRO A 1034 14.65 -49.12 6.01
CA PRO A 1034 14.53 -50.26 5.11
C PRO A 1034 13.26 -50.23 4.25
N ASP A 1035 13.37 -50.62 2.96
CA ASP A 1035 12.26 -50.70 2.01
C ASP A 1035 10.99 -51.37 2.59
N GLY A 1036 9.90 -50.61 2.70
CA GLY A 1036 8.61 -51.11 3.23
C GLY A 1036 8.44 -51.01 4.75
N THR A 1037 9.33 -50.29 5.42
CA THR A 1037 9.00 -49.57 6.67
C THR A 1037 7.95 -48.50 6.35
N THR A 1038 7.18 -48.08 7.35
CA THR A 1038 6.31 -46.89 7.29
C THR A 1038 6.36 -46.25 8.66
N GLU A 1039 6.65 -44.97 8.70
CA GLU A 1039 6.81 -44.18 9.92
C GLU A 1039 5.55 -43.30 10.15
N PRO A 1040 5.22 -42.91 11.40
CA PRO A 1040 4.08 -42.03 11.67
C PRO A 1040 4.21 -40.62 11.08
N VAL A 1041 5.43 -40.23 10.72
CA VAL A 1041 5.79 -39.04 9.96
C VAL A 1041 6.79 -39.49 8.90
N GLU A 1042 6.72 -38.95 7.68
CA GLU A 1042 7.68 -39.29 6.61
C GLU A 1042 8.39 -38.02 6.08
N GLY A 1043 7.98 -36.82 6.52
CA GLY A 1043 8.45 -35.52 6.02
C GLY A 1043 9.65 -34.92 6.78
N ASP A 1044 9.92 -35.37 8.01
CA ASP A 1044 11.08 -34.95 8.81
C ASP A 1044 12.37 -35.74 8.51
N ASN A 1045 12.27 -36.81 7.71
CA ASN A 1045 13.40 -37.64 7.26
C ASN A 1045 14.40 -36.92 6.33
N THR A 1046 14.25 -35.62 6.08
CA THR A 1046 15.18 -34.82 5.25
C THR A 1046 15.61 -33.52 5.93
N ALA A 1047 16.77 -33.01 5.56
CA ALA A 1047 17.17 -31.62 5.79
C ALA A 1047 18.06 -31.11 4.65
N ARG A 1048 18.24 -29.80 4.58
CA ARG A 1048 19.07 -29.10 3.60
C ARG A 1048 19.79 -27.92 4.23
N SER A 1049 20.91 -27.52 3.67
CA SER A 1049 21.58 -26.25 3.94
C SER A 1049 21.98 -25.59 2.63
N GLY A 1050 21.79 -24.28 2.51
CA GLY A 1050 22.23 -23.51 1.34
C GLY A 1050 23.73 -23.21 1.44
N MET A 1051 24.44 -23.33 0.32
CA MET A 1051 25.87 -23.05 0.25
C MET A 1051 26.29 -22.48 -1.10
N VAL A 1052 27.43 -21.78 -1.13
CA VAL A 1052 28.08 -21.32 -2.36
C VAL A 1052 29.41 -22.08 -2.51
N VAL A 1053 29.64 -22.68 -3.67
CA VAL A 1053 30.99 -23.11 -4.07
C VAL A 1053 31.67 -21.89 -4.68
N LEU A 1054 32.76 -21.43 -4.05
CA LEU A 1054 33.52 -20.29 -4.55
C LEU A 1054 34.44 -20.70 -5.70
N PRO A 1055 34.83 -19.78 -6.60
CA PRO A 1055 36.03 -19.98 -7.40
C PRO A 1055 37.25 -20.12 -6.47
N GLN A 1056 38.35 -20.71 -6.97
CA GLN A 1056 39.61 -20.72 -6.23
C GLN A 1056 40.16 -19.30 -6.09
N PRO A 1057 40.74 -18.91 -4.94
CA PRO A 1057 41.58 -17.73 -4.85
C PRO A 1057 42.75 -17.82 -5.83
N ASP A 1058 43.24 -16.69 -6.34
CA ASP A 1058 44.33 -16.71 -7.32
C ASP A 1058 45.73 -16.79 -6.70
N SER A 1059 46.74 -16.39 -7.46
CA SER A 1059 48.16 -16.49 -7.10
C SER A 1059 48.77 -15.23 -6.48
N LEU A 1060 48.02 -14.13 -6.37
CA LEU A 1060 48.52 -12.82 -5.91
C LEU A 1060 48.13 -12.44 -4.47
N GLU A 1061 47.20 -13.17 -3.88
CA GLU A 1061 46.78 -13.17 -2.46
C GLU A 1061 47.95 -13.03 -1.47
N GLU A 1062 47.87 -12.29 -0.35
CA GLU A 1062 46.73 -11.66 0.36
C GLU A 1062 46.59 -10.15 0.02
N ASN A 1063 46.30 -9.77 -1.23
CA ASN A 1063 46.43 -8.37 -1.69
C ASN A 1063 45.19 -7.47 -1.46
N ASP A 1064 44.33 -7.83 -0.50
CA ASP A 1064 43.08 -7.13 -0.10
C ASP A 1064 43.22 -5.68 0.41
N SER A 1065 44.44 -5.16 0.53
CA SER A 1065 44.67 -3.84 1.13
C SER A 1065 45.77 -3.05 0.44
N ARG A 1066 45.68 -1.71 0.58
CA ARG A 1066 46.74 -0.79 0.15
C ARG A 1066 48.13 -1.12 0.74
N ASP A 1067 48.18 -1.72 1.92
CA ASP A 1067 49.43 -2.10 2.59
C ASP A 1067 49.95 -3.50 2.16
N THR A 1068 49.09 -4.34 1.56
CA THR A 1068 49.45 -5.66 0.99
C THR A 1068 49.48 -5.70 -0.54
N ALA A 1069 49.13 -4.59 -1.21
CA ALA A 1069 48.98 -4.45 -2.65
C ALA A 1069 50.12 -5.06 -3.50
N SER A 1070 49.74 -5.84 -4.52
CA SER A 1070 50.68 -6.57 -5.38
C SER A 1070 51.47 -5.64 -6.33
N ASP A 1071 52.80 -5.85 -6.44
CA ASP A 1071 53.73 -5.02 -7.24
C ASP A 1071 53.74 -5.44 -8.73
N VAL A 1072 53.15 -4.59 -9.58
CA VAL A 1072 53.00 -4.80 -11.02
C VAL A 1072 54.16 -4.16 -11.78
N THR A 1073 55.27 -4.90 -11.91
CA THR A 1073 56.48 -4.44 -12.61
C THR A 1073 56.28 -4.24 -14.12
N LEU A 1074 56.02 -2.99 -14.54
CA LEU A 1074 55.86 -2.58 -15.95
C LEU A 1074 57.14 -2.85 -16.78
N THR A 1075 57.09 -3.86 -17.64
CA THR A 1075 58.19 -4.20 -18.55
C THR A 1075 58.04 -3.47 -19.88
N ALA A 1076 58.94 -2.51 -20.14
CA ALA A 1076 58.90 -1.65 -21.33
C ALA A 1076 57.60 -0.82 -21.49
N GLY A 1077 56.90 -0.53 -20.38
CA GLY A 1077 55.66 0.25 -20.36
C GLY A 1077 54.38 -0.58 -20.38
N HIS A 1078 54.46 -1.90 -20.15
CA HIS A 1078 53.32 -2.80 -20.15
C HIS A 1078 53.50 -3.93 -19.13
N ALA A 1079 52.39 -4.37 -18.53
CA ALA A 1079 52.24 -5.61 -17.81
C ALA A 1079 50.86 -6.21 -18.16
N GLU A 1080 50.72 -7.51 -17.95
CA GLU A 1080 49.49 -8.28 -18.19
C GLU A 1080 49.38 -9.29 -17.04
N LEU A 1081 48.26 -9.27 -16.32
CA LEU A 1081 47.87 -10.25 -15.31
C LEU A 1081 46.66 -11.02 -15.86
N SER A 1082 46.54 -12.30 -15.52
CA SER A 1082 45.48 -13.16 -16.09
C SER A 1082 45.26 -14.38 -15.20
N GLY A 1083 44.00 -14.84 -15.14
CA GLY A 1083 43.58 -15.83 -14.14
C GLY A 1083 43.49 -15.24 -12.73
N LEU A 1084 43.19 -13.95 -12.62
CA LEU A 1084 42.83 -13.30 -11.36
C LEU A 1084 41.38 -13.62 -11.00
N THR A 1085 41.03 -13.59 -9.72
CA THR A 1085 39.69 -13.92 -9.21
C THR A 1085 39.31 -13.03 -8.03
N ILE A 1086 38.22 -12.26 -8.15
CA ILE A 1086 37.51 -11.77 -6.97
C ILE A 1086 36.70 -12.94 -6.42
N HIS A 1087 37.24 -13.66 -5.44
CA HIS A 1087 36.78 -15.00 -5.09
C HIS A 1087 35.74 -15.06 -3.97
N ASN A 1088 35.59 -13.98 -3.19
CA ASN A 1088 34.56 -13.83 -2.15
C ASN A 1088 34.13 -12.35 -2.02
N SER A 1089 33.11 -12.04 -1.22
CA SER A 1089 32.55 -10.67 -1.08
C SER A 1089 33.40 -9.69 -0.25
N SER A 1090 34.54 -10.13 0.29
CA SER A 1090 35.53 -9.30 1.02
C SER A 1090 36.91 -9.30 0.37
N ASP A 1091 37.07 -10.00 -0.76
CA ASP A 1091 38.23 -9.94 -1.65
C ASP A 1091 38.29 -8.55 -2.32
N VAL A 1092 39.41 -7.85 -2.18
CA VAL A 1092 39.61 -6.52 -2.77
C VAL A 1092 41.02 -6.38 -3.35
N ASP A 1093 41.25 -7.01 -4.49
CA ASP A 1093 42.44 -7.00 -5.35
C ASP A 1093 43.17 -5.61 -5.49
N TRP A 1094 44.09 -5.24 -4.57
CA TRP A 1094 44.93 -4.01 -4.71
C TRP A 1094 46.20 -4.29 -5.52
N PHE A 1095 46.50 -3.38 -6.44
CA PHE A 1095 47.74 -3.36 -7.24
C PHE A 1095 48.49 -2.03 -7.13
N CYS A 1096 49.82 -2.08 -7.16
CA CYS A 1096 50.68 -0.90 -7.19
C CYS A 1096 51.74 -0.99 -8.31
N PHE A 1097 52.11 0.15 -8.90
CA PHE A 1097 53.17 0.23 -9.92
C PHE A 1097 53.80 1.62 -10.03
N ASP A 1098 55.09 1.68 -10.38
CA ASP A 1098 55.83 2.91 -10.59
C ASP A 1098 55.66 3.46 -12.03
N LEU A 1099 55.13 4.67 -12.17
CA LEU A 1099 55.18 5.44 -13.42
C LEU A 1099 56.49 6.27 -13.50
N PRO A 1100 57.43 5.98 -14.43
CA PRO A 1100 58.72 6.67 -14.48
C PRO A 1100 58.65 8.10 -15.04
N VAL A 1101 57.51 8.48 -15.62
CA VAL A 1101 57.13 9.82 -16.11
C VAL A 1101 55.62 9.97 -15.98
N SER A 1102 55.10 11.20 -16.02
CA SER A 1102 53.65 11.44 -16.11
C SER A 1102 53.06 10.78 -17.36
N GLY A 1103 51.93 10.08 -17.19
CA GLY A 1103 51.21 9.44 -18.30
C GLY A 1103 50.64 10.43 -19.31
N GLY A 1104 50.44 9.95 -20.54
CA GLY A 1104 49.76 10.65 -21.63
C GLY A 1104 48.45 9.96 -22.05
N THR A 1105 47.78 10.51 -23.06
CA THR A 1105 46.44 10.08 -23.53
C THR A 1105 46.41 8.74 -24.27
N GLN A 1106 47.34 7.84 -23.99
CA GLN A 1106 47.41 6.46 -24.51
C GLN A 1106 47.87 5.45 -23.45
N ASP A 1107 48.27 5.91 -22.26
CA ASP A 1107 48.61 5.04 -21.13
C ASP A 1107 47.30 4.73 -20.37
N MET A 1108 47.03 3.45 -20.10
CA MET A 1108 45.78 2.99 -19.50
C MET A 1108 46.01 1.75 -18.63
N VAL A 1109 45.12 1.54 -17.67
CA VAL A 1109 44.85 0.23 -17.06
C VAL A 1109 43.57 -0.30 -17.71
N GLN A 1110 43.51 -1.59 -18.03
CA GLN A 1110 42.35 -2.23 -18.61
C GLN A 1110 42.08 -3.54 -17.85
N LEU A 1111 40.88 -3.65 -17.27
CA LEU A 1111 40.35 -4.91 -16.74
C LEU A 1111 39.61 -5.65 -17.86
N THR A 1112 39.56 -6.98 -17.78
CA THR A 1112 38.70 -7.82 -18.64
C THR A 1112 38.40 -9.10 -17.88
N TYR A 1113 37.14 -9.32 -17.55
CA TYR A 1113 36.66 -10.46 -16.76
C TYR A 1113 35.89 -11.46 -17.64
N GLN A 1114 35.50 -12.58 -17.04
CA GLN A 1114 34.54 -13.53 -17.61
C GLN A 1114 33.42 -13.71 -16.59
N SER A 1115 32.17 -13.66 -17.06
CA SER A 1115 30.96 -14.05 -16.34
C SER A 1115 30.75 -15.56 -16.43
#